data_AF-A0A955WYL2-F1
#
_entry.id   AF-A0A955WYL2-F1
#
_cell.length_a   1.000
_cell.length_b   1.000
_cell.length_c   1.000
_cell.angle_alpha   90.00
_cell.angle_beta   90.00
_cell.angle_gamma   90.00
#
_symmetry.space_group_name_H-M   'P 1'
#
loop_
_entity.id
_entity.type
_entity.pdbx_description
1 polymer ?
#
loop_
_entity_poly.entity_id
_entity_poly.type
_entity_poly.pdbx_seq_one_letter_code
_entity_poly.pdbx_strand_id
1 'polypeptide(L)'
;EGRCVAPCRRGGGCDAGQACQDGFCVPDPGCQDDADCDAPQVCRAGACVEPPGGRCDADEDCPGGQPCVDGACQEPLVCMADDDCFEGRVCEGACVAACQADAACGAGNVCRMGHCEPAGMMGDACMADAGCPGGQLCVDGACAEPPFCEADVDCVGDRWCDFGACVAACRVNNDCDAGRRCVAGQCEFVEGCQVDGDCPGAQICDRVSAQCREPMACGADGDCLGDRICQADRCADPECRDNGECGAGQACEVNRCVPVMMGECLVSADCPGNQTCGVDFTCQESFPCAADLDCRGARICLGGACSEPCRGNADCPQGLACEPDGRCRVAGGDACMADGDCPGNQVCVERRCLEAGMCGEDIDCLGDRVCNFGFCGEGCGAQRPCNPDQECRAGRCVAVGACGNDDDCDPGELCAGGQCVAMGDCAADEQCPGNQFCDPQTRRCAEPGFCANDDDCLGLRTCENGICLDVECRQDGDCPDGQACMGGACLGGGGAPCMNDGGCPGNQTCAGGFCAEPLVCQADVDCFGARVCLAGQCGDALCEGAALVALNGAAVAGELSFMRDQFQVGCPGEPNAGFSPDALFRFTLNAATPVSVVVEGLAGYAYILAECDPFAGDPVACGPTGPAVNGGQPLAPGAYFLVVERQGGGAGPFTVRLTSPP
;
A
#
# COMPACT_ATOMS: atom_id res chain seq x y z
N GLU A 1 27.33 -43.96 11.06
CA GLU A 1 26.34 -43.50 12.07
C GLU A 1 25.74 -44.72 12.74
N GLY A 2 25.87 -44.85 14.06
CA GLY A 2 25.61 -46.10 14.81
C GLY A 2 24.13 -46.45 15.00
N ARG A 3 23.41 -46.80 13.94
CA ARG A 3 22.05 -47.37 14.00
C ARG A 3 22.09 -48.90 13.92
N CYS A 4 21.34 -49.57 14.81
CA CYS A 4 21.16 -51.02 14.76
C CYS A 4 20.20 -51.38 13.61
N VAL A 5 20.65 -52.22 12.67
CA VAL A 5 19.83 -52.72 11.55
C VAL A 5 19.61 -54.22 11.72
N ALA A 6 18.39 -54.70 11.44
CA ALA A 6 18.05 -56.10 11.57
C ALA A 6 18.87 -56.97 10.58
N PRO A 7 19.50 -58.07 11.04
CA PRO A 7 20.21 -58.97 10.15
C PRO A 7 19.22 -59.80 9.35
N CYS A 8 19.44 -59.93 8.05
CA CYS A 8 18.60 -60.70 7.14
C CYS A 8 19.41 -61.72 6.34
N ARG A 9 18.72 -62.67 5.71
CA ARG A 9 19.31 -63.58 4.71
C ARG A 9 18.51 -63.44 3.41
N ARG A 10 19.13 -63.72 2.26
CA ARG A 10 18.44 -63.67 0.96
C ARG A 10 17.09 -64.38 1.06
N GLY A 11 16.01 -63.64 0.81
CA GLY A 11 14.63 -64.15 0.80
C GLY A 11 13.85 -64.03 2.12
N GLY A 12 14.36 -63.37 3.17
CA GLY A 12 13.52 -63.07 4.34
C GLY A 12 14.23 -62.45 5.55
N GLY A 13 13.43 -61.77 6.37
CA GLY A 13 13.86 -61.15 7.62
C GLY A 13 13.78 -59.62 7.65
N CYS A 14 13.17 -58.97 6.66
CA CYS A 14 12.93 -57.53 6.61
C CYS A 14 11.42 -57.23 6.60
N ASP A 15 11.03 -56.10 7.18
CA ASP A 15 9.64 -55.63 7.18
C ASP A 15 9.24 -55.12 5.78
N ALA A 16 7.93 -54.96 5.53
CA ALA A 16 7.42 -54.53 4.23
C ALA A 16 8.05 -53.20 3.77
N GLY A 17 8.54 -53.15 2.52
CA GLY A 17 9.25 -52.00 1.94
C GLY A 17 10.77 -51.98 2.18
N GLN A 18 11.37 -53.11 2.59
CA GLN A 18 12.82 -53.26 2.78
C GLN A 18 13.38 -54.49 2.07
N ALA A 19 14.56 -54.36 1.45
CA ALA A 19 15.29 -55.43 0.78
C ALA A 19 16.53 -55.85 1.58
N CYS A 20 16.90 -57.14 1.49
CA CYS A 20 18.08 -57.68 2.17
C CYS A 20 19.34 -57.50 1.31
N GLN A 21 20.16 -56.49 1.61
CA GLN A 21 21.42 -56.20 0.91
C GLN A 21 22.62 -56.39 1.84
N ASP A 22 23.57 -57.23 1.42
CA ASP A 22 24.78 -57.58 2.19
C ASP A 22 24.52 -58.06 3.64
N GLY A 23 23.35 -58.66 3.87
CA GLY A 23 22.94 -59.20 5.17
C GLY A 23 22.23 -58.20 6.08
N PHE A 24 21.90 -57.00 5.57
CA PHE A 24 21.17 -55.95 6.30
C PHE A 24 19.92 -55.52 5.55
N CYS A 25 18.85 -55.23 6.28
CA CYS A 25 17.64 -54.65 5.71
C CYS A 25 17.87 -53.18 5.35
N VAL A 26 17.75 -52.84 4.07
CA VAL A 26 17.82 -51.48 3.55
C VAL A 26 16.47 -51.10 2.93
N PRO A 27 16.09 -49.81 2.87
CA PRO A 27 14.89 -49.38 2.14
C PRO A 27 14.93 -49.88 0.69
N ASP A 28 13.84 -50.47 0.24
CA ASP A 28 13.73 -51.05 -1.11
C ASP A 28 13.99 -49.95 -2.16
N PRO A 29 15.02 -50.08 -3.04
CA PRO A 29 15.31 -49.08 -4.06
C PRO A 29 14.20 -48.93 -5.11
N GLY A 30 13.18 -49.81 -5.10
CA GLY A 30 12.14 -49.86 -6.12
C GLY A 30 12.62 -50.52 -7.41
N CYS A 31 11.70 -50.66 -8.36
CA CYS A 31 11.97 -51.27 -9.67
C CYS A 31 11.73 -50.26 -10.80
N GLN A 32 12.42 -50.41 -11.92
CA GLN A 32 12.15 -49.67 -13.17
C GLN A 32 11.53 -50.58 -14.23
N ASP A 33 11.90 -51.87 -14.25
CA ASP A 33 11.27 -52.89 -15.09
C ASP A 33 11.17 -54.24 -14.37
N ASP A 34 10.51 -55.21 -15.01
CA ASP A 34 10.24 -56.54 -14.40
C ASP A 34 11.53 -57.34 -14.11
N ALA A 35 12.64 -57.02 -14.77
CA ALA A 35 13.92 -57.70 -14.53
C ALA A 35 14.59 -57.25 -13.22
N ASP A 36 14.15 -56.12 -12.67
CA ASP A 36 14.56 -55.64 -11.34
C ASP A 36 13.86 -56.41 -10.20
N CYS A 37 12.81 -57.18 -10.51
CA CYS A 37 12.02 -57.92 -9.54
C CYS A 37 12.41 -59.41 -9.49
N ASP A 38 12.48 -59.96 -8.26
CA ASP A 38 12.64 -61.41 -8.08
C ASP A 38 11.36 -62.12 -8.54
N ALA A 39 11.50 -63.15 -9.38
CA ALA A 39 10.37 -63.95 -9.83
C ALA A 39 9.64 -64.57 -8.61
N PRO A 40 8.32 -64.34 -8.42
CA PRO A 40 7.31 -64.07 -9.46
C PRO A 40 6.75 -62.63 -9.52
N GLN A 41 7.48 -61.62 -9.05
CA GLN A 41 6.99 -60.24 -8.96
C GLN A 41 7.20 -59.45 -10.27
N VAL A 42 6.33 -58.48 -10.55
CA VAL A 42 6.41 -57.55 -11.70
C VAL A 42 6.50 -56.11 -11.21
N CYS A 43 7.11 -55.23 -12.00
CA CYS A 43 7.33 -53.86 -11.63
C CYS A 43 6.10 -52.99 -11.90
N ARG A 44 5.44 -52.50 -10.84
CA ARG A 44 4.27 -51.63 -10.94
C ARG A 44 4.43 -50.40 -10.07
N ALA A 45 4.39 -49.23 -10.70
CA ALA A 45 4.52 -47.92 -10.04
C ALA A 45 5.76 -47.81 -9.12
N GLY A 46 6.88 -48.40 -9.55
CA GLY A 46 8.15 -48.37 -8.82
C GLY A 46 8.27 -49.43 -7.71
N ALA A 47 7.31 -50.34 -7.56
CA ALA A 47 7.35 -51.42 -6.58
C ALA A 47 7.18 -52.80 -7.25
N CYS A 48 7.93 -53.79 -6.77
CA CYS A 48 7.76 -55.18 -7.16
C CYS A 48 6.50 -55.76 -6.49
N VAL A 49 5.49 -56.08 -7.29
CA VAL A 49 4.20 -56.61 -6.82
C VAL A 49 3.93 -57.97 -7.45
N GLU A 50 3.27 -58.87 -6.72
CA GLU A 50 2.77 -60.11 -7.32
C GLU A 50 1.58 -59.80 -8.26
N PRO A 51 1.60 -60.24 -9.53
CA PRO A 51 0.51 -59.97 -10.45
C PRO A 51 -0.78 -60.72 -10.03
N PRO A 52 -1.95 -60.06 -9.96
CA PRO A 52 -3.21 -60.72 -9.64
C PRO A 52 -3.55 -61.76 -10.72
N GLY A 53 -3.82 -63.00 -10.30
CA GLY A 53 -4.08 -64.13 -11.21
C GLY A 53 -2.86 -65.02 -11.52
N GLY A 54 -1.64 -64.61 -11.12
CA GLY A 54 -0.41 -65.38 -11.33
C GLY A 54 0.20 -65.22 -12.72
N ARG A 55 1.39 -65.82 -12.91
CA ARG A 55 2.07 -65.88 -14.21
C ARG A 55 1.44 -66.95 -15.10
N CYS A 56 1.42 -66.71 -16.40
CA CYS A 56 0.96 -67.66 -17.40
C CYS A 56 1.95 -67.70 -18.56
N ASP A 57 2.09 -68.85 -19.21
CA ASP A 57 2.79 -69.00 -20.48
C ASP A 57 1.77 -69.13 -21.64
N ALA A 58 0.54 -69.55 -21.34
CA ALA A 58 -0.62 -69.56 -22.22
C ALA A 58 -1.93 -69.35 -21.43
N ASP A 59 -3.04 -69.03 -22.12
CA ASP A 59 -4.36 -68.77 -21.52
C ASP A 59 -4.87 -69.93 -20.64
N GLU A 60 -4.44 -71.17 -20.92
CA GLU A 60 -4.81 -72.37 -20.15
C GLU A 60 -4.20 -72.40 -18.74
N ASP A 61 -3.13 -71.63 -18.52
CA ASP A 61 -2.48 -71.51 -17.21
C ASP A 61 -3.28 -70.59 -16.27
N CYS A 62 -4.23 -69.82 -16.80
CA CYS A 62 -5.00 -68.86 -16.04
C CYS A 62 -6.24 -69.50 -15.39
N PRO A 63 -6.42 -69.33 -14.06
CA PRO A 63 -7.53 -69.91 -13.33
C PRO A 63 -8.85 -69.22 -13.71
N GLY A 64 -9.60 -69.83 -14.64
CA GLY A 64 -10.83 -69.27 -15.21
C GLY A 64 -10.80 -69.13 -16.74
N GLY A 65 -9.68 -69.42 -17.40
CA GLY A 65 -9.56 -69.32 -18.86
C GLY A 65 -9.34 -67.90 -19.38
N GLN A 66 -8.80 -67.02 -18.53
CA GLN A 66 -8.45 -65.65 -18.88
C GLN A 66 -7.30 -65.59 -19.89
N PRO A 67 -7.24 -64.57 -20.77
CA PRO A 67 -6.13 -64.39 -21.69
C PRO A 67 -4.83 -64.11 -20.95
N CYS A 68 -3.78 -64.80 -21.39
CA CYS A 68 -2.42 -64.58 -20.97
C CYS A 68 -1.80 -63.46 -21.81
N VAL A 69 -1.65 -62.28 -21.21
CA VAL A 69 -1.11 -61.11 -21.89
C VAL A 69 0.16 -60.69 -21.17
N ASP A 70 1.27 -60.69 -21.91
CA ASP A 70 2.60 -60.32 -21.42
C ASP A 70 3.04 -61.10 -20.15
N GLY A 71 2.70 -62.39 -20.11
CA GLY A 71 3.11 -63.30 -19.02
C GLY A 71 2.24 -63.23 -17.76
N ALA A 72 1.15 -62.45 -17.78
CA ALA A 72 0.21 -62.32 -16.68
C ALA A 72 -1.23 -62.62 -17.12
N CYS A 73 -1.99 -63.28 -16.25
CA CYS A 73 -3.41 -63.49 -16.45
C CYS A 73 -4.14 -62.15 -16.35
N GLN A 74 -4.92 -61.79 -17.37
CA GLN A 74 -5.69 -60.55 -17.36
C GLN A 74 -7.18 -60.83 -17.47
N GLU A 75 -7.96 -60.26 -16.55
CA GLU A 75 -9.42 -60.31 -16.69
C GLU A 75 -9.87 -59.59 -17.97
N PRO A 76 -10.88 -60.13 -18.66
CA PRO A 76 -11.45 -59.48 -19.81
C PRO A 76 -12.18 -58.20 -19.38
N LEU A 77 -12.13 -57.18 -20.24
CA LEU A 77 -12.82 -55.90 -20.02
C LEU A 77 -14.35 -56.07 -19.90
N VAL A 78 -14.87 -57.14 -20.50
CA VAL A 78 -16.27 -57.58 -20.45
C VAL A 78 -16.26 -59.08 -20.20
N CYS A 79 -16.91 -59.51 -19.13
CA CYS A 79 -17.12 -60.93 -18.85
C CYS A 79 -18.46 -61.39 -19.45
N MET A 80 -18.59 -62.69 -19.73
CA MET A 80 -19.83 -63.33 -20.15
C MET A 80 -20.36 -64.35 -19.13
N ALA A 81 -19.51 -64.87 -18.25
CA ALA A 81 -19.84 -65.76 -17.15
C ALA A 81 -18.90 -65.52 -15.95
N ASP A 82 -19.30 -65.98 -14.76
CA ASP A 82 -18.52 -65.80 -13.53
C ASP A 82 -17.11 -66.42 -13.62
N ASP A 83 -16.96 -67.49 -14.40
CA ASP A 83 -15.67 -68.16 -14.62
C ASP A 83 -14.66 -67.25 -15.36
N ASP A 84 -15.11 -66.20 -16.06
CA ASP A 84 -14.22 -65.23 -16.71
C ASP A 84 -13.52 -64.30 -15.70
N CYS A 85 -13.94 -64.32 -14.44
CA CYS A 85 -13.46 -63.46 -13.36
C CYS A 85 -12.55 -64.21 -12.39
N PHE A 86 -11.63 -63.49 -11.74
CA PHE A 86 -10.79 -64.11 -10.71
C PHE A 86 -11.60 -64.58 -9.50
N GLU A 87 -11.04 -65.52 -8.75
CA GLU A 87 -11.69 -66.15 -7.60
C GLU A 87 -12.27 -65.10 -6.62
N GLY A 88 -13.57 -65.23 -6.30
CA GLY A 88 -14.29 -64.29 -5.44
C GLY A 88 -14.95 -63.13 -6.18
N ARG A 89 -15.07 -63.18 -7.50
CA ARG A 89 -15.76 -62.18 -8.34
C ARG A 89 -16.84 -62.85 -9.20
N VAL A 90 -17.84 -62.06 -9.59
CA VAL A 90 -18.99 -62.49 -10.43
C VAL A 90 -19.11 -61.58 -11.65
N CYS A 91 -19.76 -62.10 -12.69
CA CYS A 91 -19.88 -61.43 -13.96
C CYS A 91 -21.21 -60.69 -14.16
N GLU A 92 -21.14 -59.36 -14.24
CA GLU A 92 -22.29 -58.49 -14.56
C GLU A 92 -21.95 -57.52 -15.71
N GLY A 93 -21.40 -58.06 -16.80
CA GLY A 93 -20.87 -57.25 -17.91
C GLY A 93 -19.47 -56.66 -17.65
N ALA A 94 -19.03 -56.70 -16.40
CA ALA A 94 -17.64 -56.60 -15.95
C ALA A 94 -17.47 -57.45 -14.69
N CYS A 95 -16.24 -57.87 -14.39
CA CYS A 95 -15.96 -58.59 -13.16
C CYS A 95 -16.15 -57.68 -11.95
N VAL A 96 -17.04 -58.03 -11.03
CA VAL A 96 -17.31 -57.28 -9.79
C VAL A 96 -17.10 -58.18 -8.58
N ALA A 97 -16.80 -57.59 -7.42
CA ALA A 97 -16.58 -58.38 -6.21
C ALA A 97 -17.87 -59.13 -5.83
N ALA A 98 -17.74 -60.43 -5.58
CA ALA A 98 -18.83 -61.24 -5.05
C ALA A 98 -18.95 -61.01 -3.55
N CYS A 99 -20.15 -61.14 -3.02
CA CYS A 99 -20.39 -60.94 -1.59
C CYS A 99 -21.49 -61.85 -1.07
N GLN A 100 -21.43 -62.13 0.23
CA GLN A 100 -22.53 -62.75 0.98
C GLN A 100 -23.06 -61.83 2.08
N ALA A 101 -22.32 -60.77 2.41
CA ALA A 101 -22.66 -59.72 3.36
C ALA A 101 -21.81 -58.47 3.07
N ASP A 102 -22.25 -57.30 3.52
CA ASP A 102 -21.63 -55.99 3.24
C ASP A 102 -20.14 -55.92 3.61
N ALA A 103 -19.73 -56.63 4.66
CA ALA A 103 -18.34 -56.69 5.11
C ALA A 103 -17.36 -57.25 4.06
N ALA A 104 -17.87 -57.97 3.04
CA ALA A 104 -17.06 -58.49 1.94
C ALA A 104 -16.73 -57.44 0.86
N CYS A 105 -17.41 -56.28 0.87
CA CYS A 105 -17.38 -55.32 -0.24
C CYS A 105 -16.40 -54.14 -0.07
N GLY A 106 -15.62 -54.12 1.01
CA GLY A 106 -14.74 -52.99 1.33
C GLY A 106 -15.51 -51.73 1.75
N ALA A 107 -14.80 -50.72 2.27
CA ALA A 107 -15.43 -49.50 2.74
C ALA A 107 -16.14 -48.76 1.58
N GLY A 108 -17.43 -48.42 1.78
CA GLY A 108 -18.22 -47.66 0.81
C GLY A 108 -19.05 -48.49 -0.19
N ASN A 109 -19.12 -49.83 -0.04
CA ASN A 109 -19.96 -50.70 -0.87
C ASN A 109 -20.83 -51.63 0.00
N VAL A 110 -22.00 -52.02 -0.51
CA VAL A 110 -22.95 -52.95 0.14
C VAL A 110 -23.19 -54.19 -0.72
N CYS A 111 -23.53 -55.30 -0.06
CA CYS A 111 -23.80 -56.55 -0.72
C CYS A 111 -25.27 -56.67 -1.11
N ARG A 112 -25.56 -56.63 -2.41
CA ARG A 112 -26.91 -56.87 -2.94
C ARG A 112 -26.89 -58.05 -3.89
N MET A 113 -27.83 -58.98 -3.71
CA MET A 113 -28.02 -60.15 -4.59
C MET A 113 -26.75 -60.96 -4.94
N GLY A 114 -25.70 -60.90 -4.10
CA GLY A 114 -24.44 -61.62 -4.32
C GLY A 114 -23.30 -60.79 -4.91
N HIS A 115 -23.51 -59.51 -5.22
CA HIS A 115 -22.52 -58.58 -5.77
C HIS A 115 -22.36 -57.31 -4.92
N CYS A 116 -21.17 -56.71 -4.98
CA CYS A 116 -20.87 -55.47 -4.28
C CYS A 116 -21.24 -54.25 -5.12
N GLU A 117 -22.19 -53.44 -4.62
CA GLU A 117 -22.58 -52.16 -5.22
C GLU A 117 -22.07 -50.98 -4.38
N PRO A 118 -21.74 -49.83 -4.99
CA PRO A 118 -21.45 -48.59 -4.26
C PRO A 118 -22.60 -48.21 -3.32
N ALA A 119 -22.28 -48.03 -2.04
CA ALA A 119 -23.22 -47.70 -0.97
C ALA A 119 -23.84 -46.29 -1.08
N GLY A 120 -23.70 -45.61 -2.22
CA GLY A 120 -24.07 -44.20 -2.39
C GLY A 120 -24.55 -43.79 -3.78
N MET A 121 -24.80 -44.71 -4.73
CA MET A 121 -25.33 -44.32 -6.05
C MET A 121 -26.86 -44.46 -6.22
N MET A 122 -27.56 -44.92 -5.19
CA MET A 122 -29.01 -44.75 -5.05
C MET A 122 -29.35 -44.59 -3.56
N GLY A 123 -28.93 -43.48 -2.96
CA GLY A 123 -29.72 -42.93 -1.86
C GLY A 123 -31.06 -42.48 -2.43
N ASP A 124 -32.14 -42.67 -1.69
CA ASP A 124 -33.44 -42.09 -2.00
C ASP A 124 -34.29 -42.82 -3.06
N ALA A 125 -34.21 -44.15 -3.17
CA ALA A 125 -35.26 -44.93 -3.83
C ALA A 125 -36.10 -45.67 -2.78
N CYS A 126 -37.33 -45.21 -2.53
CA CYS A 126 -38.25 -45.80 -1.56
C CYS A 126 -39.57 -46.22 -2.23
N MET A 127 -40.21 -47.26 -1.68
CA MET A 127 -41.58 -47.66 -2.10
C MET A 127 -42.64 -47.34 -1.04
N ALA A 128 -42.21 -47.10 0.20
CA ALA A 128 -43.03 -46.72 1.35
C ALA A 128 -42.10 -46.10 2.42
N ASP A 129 -42.66 -45.39 3.39
CA ASP A 129 -41.91 -44.67 4.45
C ASP A 129 -40.93 -45.58 5.21
N ALA A 130 -41.29 -46.85 5.42
CA ALA A 130 -40.42 -47.84 6.06
C ALA A 130 -39.15 -48.19 5.27
N GLY A 131 -39.07 -47.76 4.00
CA GLY A 131 -37.88 -47.86 3.15
C GLY A 131 -36.92 -46.69 3.30
N CYS A 132 -37.29 -45.66 4.08
CA CYS A 132 -36.44 -44.53 4.39
C CYS A 132 -35.85 -44.65 5.80
N PRO A 133 -34.60 -44.23 6.01
CA PRO A 133 -33.98 -44.26 7.32
C PRO A 133 -34.69 -43.28 8.28
N GLY A 134 -34.80 -43.66 9.55
CA GLY A 134 -35.47 -42.83 10.56
C GLY A 134 -36.98 -42.71 10.34
N GLY A 135 -37.51 -41.52 10.61
CA GLY A 135 -38.91 -41.11 10.42
C GLY A 135 -39.16 -40.38 9.09
N GLN A 136 -38.25 -40.52 8.12
CA GLN A 136 -38.38 -39.92 6.79
C GLN A 136 -39.59 -40.47 6.00
N LEU A 137 -40.12 -39.66 5.09
CA LEU A 137 -41.31 -39.96 4.31
C LEU A 137 -40.94 -40.33 2.88
N CYS A 138 -41.59 -41.34 2.33
CA CYS A 138 -41.41 -41.72 0.95
C CYS A 138 -42.32 -40.90 0.04
N VAL A 139 -41.75 -39.92 -0.66
CA VAL A 139 -42.47 -39.00 -1.55
C VAL A 139 -41.91 -39.15 -2.97
N ASP A 140 -42.78 -39.52 -3.91
CA ASP A 140 -42.44 -39.70 -5.33
C ASP A 140 -41.25 -40.64 -5.60
N GLY A 141 -41.13 -41.66 -4.74
CA GLY A 141 -40.06 -42.65 -4.83
C GLY A 141 -38.76 -42.21 -4.17
N ALA A 142 -38.71 -41.04 -3.53
CA ALA A 142 -37.56 -40.52 -2.81
C ALA A 142 -37.83 -40.26 -1.33
N CYS A 143 -36.80 -40.45 -0.52
CA CYS A 143 -36.88 -40.16 0.90
C CYS A 143 -36.81 -38.65 1.12
N ALA A 144 -37.85 -38.12 1.75
CA ALA A 144 -38.02 -36.72 2.04
C ALA A 144 -38.15 -36.51 3.55
N GLU A 145 -37.76 -35.32 4.00
CA GLU A 145 -37.81 -34.97 5.41
C GLU A 145 -39.24 -34.95 5.96
N PRO A 146 -39.46 -35.44 7.17
CA PRO A 146 -40.74 -35.28 7.84
C PRO A 146 -40.96 -33.82 8.25
N PRO A 147 -42.21 -33.39 8.48
CA PRO A 147 -42.51 -32.03 8.95
C PRO A 147 -41.85 -31.66 10.28
N PHE A 148 -41.57 -32.66 11.11
CA PHE A 148 -40.81 -32.54 12.34
C PHE A 148 -39.88 -33.74 12.49
N CYS A 149 -38.61 -33.48 12.82
CA CYS A 149 -37.67 -34.53 13.18
C CYS A 149 -37.75 -34.84 14.69
N GLU A 150 -37.47 -36.07 15.09
CA GLU A 150 -37.26 -36.46 16.48
C GLU A 150 -35.80 -36.85 16.75
N ALA A 151 -35.07 -37.25 15.70
CA ALA A 151 -33.67 -37.61 15.72
C ALA A 151 -32.96 -37.20 14.43
N ASP A 152 -31.63 -37.14 14.47
CA ASP A 152 -30.79 -36.68 13.36
C ASP A 152 -30.98 -37.52 12.09
N VAL A 153 -31.25 -38.82 12.26
CA VAL A 153 -31.54 -39.76 11.16
C VAL A 153 -32.82 -39.42 10.38
N ASP A 154 -33.68 -38.55 10.91
CA ASP A 154 -34.90 -38.10 10.24
C ASP A 154 -34.63 -37.00 9.20
N CYS A 155 -33.42 -36.45 9.18
CA CYS A 155 -33.01 -35.40 8.28
C CYS A 155 -32.25 -35.97 7.07
N VAL A 156 -32.50 -35.40 5.89
CA VAL A 156 -31.89 -35.89 4.64
C VAL A 156 -30.50 -35.28 4.48
N GLY A 157 -29.50 -36.12 4.17
CA GLY A 157 -28.10 -35.72 4.09
C GLY A 157 -27.45 -35.51 5.46
N ASP A 158 -26.46 -34.62 5.56
CA ASP A 158 -25.67 -34.36 6.78
C ASP A 158 -26.34 -33.38 7.76
N ARG A 159 -27.67 -33.33 7.74
CA ARG A 159 -28.47 -32.42 8.58
C ARG A 159 -28.85 -33.12 9.88
N TRP A 160 -29.03 -32.38 10.98
CA TRP A 160 -29.43 -32.96 12.26
C TRP A 160 -30.72 -32.33 12.78
N CYS A 161 -31.32 -33.00 13.77
CA CYS A 161 -32.56 -32.56 14.35
C CYS A 161 -32.35 -31.57 15.49
N ASP A 162 -32.77 -30.32 15.31
CA ASP A 162 -32.77 -29.30 16.35
C ASP A 162 -34.20 -28.82 16.62
N PHE A 163 -34.70 -29.06 17.84
CA PHE A 163 -36.05 -28.70 18.28
C PHE A 163 -37.18 -29.02 17.28
N GLY A 164 -37.09 -30.16 16.58
CA GLY A 164 -38.09 -30.59 15.61
C GLY A 164 -37.89 -30.05 14.20
N ALA A 165 -36.80 -29.36 13.91
CA ALA A 165 -36.44 -28.91 12.57
C ALA A 165 -35.08 -29.45 12.13
N CYS A 166 -34.99 -29.89 10.87
CA CYS A 166 -33.73 -30.28 10.27
C CYS A 166 -32.92 -29.04 9.89
N VAL A 167 -31.71 -28.88 10.45
CA VAL A 167 -30.83 -27.73 10.21
C VAL A 167 -29.50 -28.19 9.58
N ALA A 168 -28.82 -27.31 8.83
CA ALA A 168 -27.49 -27.52 8.23
C ALA A 168 -26.46 -26.66 9.00
N ALA A 169 -25.18 -26.97 9.20
CA ALA A 169 -24.28 -28.05 8.78
C ALA A 169 -23.10 -28.32 9.78
N CYS A 170 -23.02 -27.68 10.96
CA CYS A 170 -22.06 -28.06 12.02
C CYS A 170 -22.52 -27.78 13.46
N ARG A 171 -22.07 -28.59 14.43
CA ARG A 171 -22.26 -28.36 15.89
C ARG A 171 -20.96 -27.97 16.58
N VAL A 172 -19.83 -28.48 16.08
CA VAL A 172 -18.47 -28.17 16.53
C VAL A 172 -17.56 -28.00 15.31
N ASN A 173 -16.38 -27.39 15.50
CA ASN A 173 -15.45 -27.11 14.39
C ASN A 173 -14.99 -28.35 13.62
N ASN A 174 -14.95 -29.52 14.28
CA ASN A 174 -14.54 -30.78 13.66
C ASN A 174 -15.58 -31.36 12.68
N ASP A 175 -16.79 -30.80 12.66
CA ASP A 175 -17.82 -31.18 11.68
C ASP A 175 -17.57 -30.50 10.31
N CYS A 176 -16.58 -29.60 10.23
CA CYS A 176 -16.22 -28.87 9.02
C CYS A 176 -14.94 -29.42 8.38
N ASP A 177 -14.85 -29.36 7.04
CA ASP A 177 -13.61 -29.65 6.29
C ASP A 177 -12.45 -28.74 6.75
N ALA A 178 -11.21 -29.19 6.49
CA ALA A 178 -10.00 -28.46 6.86
C ALA A 178 -10.04 -26.98 6.44
N GLY A 179 -9.76 -26.08 7.39
CA GLY A 179 -9.78 -24.62 7.18
C GLY A 179 -11.12 -23.91 7.46
N ARG A 180 -12.12 -24.61 8.00
CA ARG A 180 -13.44 -24.01 8.35
C ARG A 180 -13.78 -24.19 9.83
N ARG A 181 -14.53 -23.25 10.43
CA ARG A 181 -15.03 -23.35 11.82
C ARG A 181 -16.55 -23.27 11.86
N CYS A 182 -17.14 -23.78 12.93
CA CYS A 182 -18.57 -23.72 13.13
C CYS A 182 -19.01 -22.40 13.79
N VAL A 183 -19.71 -21.55 13.04
CA VAL A 183 -20.30 -20.30 13.54
C VAL A 183 -21.80 -20.33 13.28
N ALA A 184 -22.60 -20.23 14.33
CA ALA A 184 -24.07 -20.22 14.24
C ALA A 184 -24.69 -21.36 13.42
N GLY A 185 -24.07 -22.55 13.45
CA GLY A 185 -24.52 -23.73 12.70
C GLY A 185 -23.97 -23.81 11.28
N GLN A 186 -23.17 -22.85 10.81
CA GLN A 186 -22.58 -22.84 9.48
C GLN A 186 -21.06 -22.99 9.54
N CYS A 187 -20.50 -23.82 8.65
CA CYS A 187 -19.06 -23.91 8.46
C CYS A 187 -18.57 -22.67 7.71
N GLU A 188 -17.98 -21.71 8.41
CA GLU A 188 -17.40 -20.51 7.81
C GLU A 188 -15.90 -20.71 7.60
N PHE A 189 -15.37 -20.15 6.51
CA PHE A 189 -13.93 -20.08 6.30
C PHE A 189 -13.34 -19.14 7.33
N VAL A 190 -12.33 -19.60 8.06
CA VAL A 190 -11.57 -18.75 8.97
C VAL A 190 -10.19 -18.63 8.38
N GLU A 191 -9.81 -17.42 7.99
CA GLU A 191 -8.40 -17.13 7.74
C GLU A 191 -7.64 -17.35 9.06
N GLY A 192 -6.85 -18.43 9.14
CA GLY A 192 -6.21 -18.83 10.38
C GLY A 192 -5.71 -20.27 10.45
N CYS A 193 -5.16 -20.65 11.61
CA CYS A 193 -4.65 -21.98 11.91
C CYS A 193 -5.67 -22.83 12.70
N GLN A 194 -5.59 -24.16 12.58
CA GLN A 194 -6.38 -25.12 13.38
C GLN A 194 -5.49 -25.97 14.29
N VAL A 195 -4.30 -26.33 13.81
CA VAL A 195 -3.22 -27.00 14.55
C VAL A 195 -1.91 -26.23 14.37
N ASP A 196 -0.95 -26.47 15.25
CA ASP A 196 0.36 -25.78 15.20
C ASP A 196 1.08 -26.01 13.85
N GLY A 197 0.85 -27.17 13.21
CA GLY A 197 1.41 -27.48 11.89
C GLY A 197 0.82 -26.68 10.72
N ASP A 198 -0.27 -25.93 10.95
CA ASP A 198 -0.81 -25.00 9.95
C ASP A 198 -0.07 -23.66 9.99
N CYS A 199 0.73 -23.42 11.03
CA CYS A 199 1.53 -22.22 11.16
C CYS A 199 2.94 -22.42 10.60
N PRO A 200 3.53 -21.39 9.96
CA PRO A 200 4.92 -21.44 9.51
C PRO A 200 5.89 -21.68 10.67
N GLY A 201 6.94 -22.47 10.43
CA GLY A 201 7.97 -22.75 11.44
C GLY A 201 7.41 -23.47 12.67
N ALA A 202 7.82 -23.02 13.86
CA ALA A 202 7.40 -23.51 15.18
C ALA A 202 6.34 -22.62 15.86
N GLN A 203 5.63 -21.81 15.08
CA GLN A 203 4.53 -20.98 15.57
C GLN A 203 3.41 -21.84 16.18
N ILE A 204 2.73 -21.29 17.18
CA ILE A 204 1.73 -22.00 17.97
C ILE A 204 0.35 -21.49 17.58
N CYS A 205 -0.56 -22.41 17.27
CA CYS A 205 -1.90 -22.04 16.91
C CYS A 205 -2.73 -21.67 18.15
N ASP A 206 -3.22 -20.43 18.21
CA ASP A 206 -4.26 -20.06 19.16
C ASP A 206 -5.61 -20.61 18.73
N ARG A 207 -6.02 -21.73 19.33
CA ARG A 207 -7.30 -22.36 19.00
C ARG A 207 -8.53 -21.51 19.31
N VAL A 208 -8.40 -20.43 20.08
CA VAL A 208 -9.53 -19.52 20.40
C VAL A 208 -9.67 -18.43 19.33
N SER A 209 -8.56 -17.81 18.92
CA SER A 209 -8.56 -16.74 17.92
C SER A 209 -8.30 -17.22 16.49
N ALA A 210 -7.93 -18.49 16.30
CA ALA A 210 -7.44 -19.08 15.06
C ALA A 210 -6.19 -18.37 14.49
N GLN A 211 -5.42 -17.67 15.31
CA GLN A 211 -4.22 -16.95 14.88
C GLN A 211 -2.95 -17.70 15.27
N CYS A 212 -1.97 -17.71 14.38
CA CYS A 212 -0.62 -18.14 14.72
C CYS A 212 0.00 -17.14 15.70
N ARG A 213 0.61 -17.65 16.76
CA ARG A 213 1.35 -16.87 17.75
C ARG A 213 2.79 -17.34 17.82
N GLU A 214 3.67 -16.41 18.13
CA GLU A 214 5.09 -16.73 18.29
C GLU A 214 5.31 -17.69 19.47
N PRO A 215 6.25 -18.64 19.34
CA PRO A 215 6.64 -19.49 20.45
C PRO A 215 7.41 -18.68 21.50
N MET A 216 7.46 -19.20 22.73
CA MET A 216 8.24 -18.58 23.82
C MET A 216 9.75 -18.53 23.51
N ALA A 217 10.21 -19.43 22.65
CA ALA A 217 11.57 -19.44 22.11
C ALA A 217 11.51 -19.82 20.63
N CYS A 218 12.09 -18.99 19.77
CA CYS A 218 12.30 -19.30 18.35
C CYS A 218 13.62 -20.07 18.17
N GLY A 219 13.67 -20.97 17.19
CA GLY A 219 14.89 -21.62 16.72
C GLY A 219 15.33 -21.15 15.32
N ALA A 220 14.41 -20.59 14.55
CA ALA A 220 14.65 -19.99 13.23
C ALA A 220 13.71 -18.80 12.97
N ASP A 221 14.02 -17.99 11.96
CA ASP A 221 13.22 -16.79 11.63
C ASP A 221 11.77 -17.12 11.24
N GLY A 222 11.55 -18.29 10.61
CA GLY A 222 10.20 -18.76 10.28
C GLY A 222 9.29 -19.03 11.48
N ASP A 223 9.84 -19.07 12.69
CA ASP A 223 9.09 -19.23 13.94
C ASP A 223 8.49 -17.89 14.43
N CYS A 224 8.87 -16.77 13.81
CA CYS A 224 8.44 -15.43 14.17
C CYS A 224 7.33 -14.94 13.23
N LEU A 225 6.45 -14.07 13.73
CA LEU A 225 5.35 -13.54 12.93
C LEU A 225 5.85 -12.45 11.97
N GLY A 226 5.45 -12.55 10.70
CA GLY A 226 5.79 -11.57 9.68
C GLY A 226 7.25 -11.64 9.23
N ASP A 227 7.92 -10.49 9.15
CA ASP A 227 9.33 -10.31 8.76
C ASP A 227 10.32 -10.40 9.94
N ARG A 228 9.82 -10.66 11.14
CA ARG A 228 10.60 -10.71 12.38
C ARG A 228 11.62 -11.86 12.37
N ILE A 229 12.75 -11.64 13.01
CA ILE A 229 13.90 -12.56 13.03
C ILE A 229 14.09 -13.20 14.41
N CYS A 230 14.66 -14.40 14.41
CA CYS A 230 14.99 -15.10 15.64
C CYS A 230 16.36 -14.68 16.18
N GLN A 231 16.36 -13.94 17.29
CA GLN A 231 17.58 -13.46 17.92
C GLN A 231 17.63 -13.86 19.40
N ALA A 232 18.60 -14.72 19.74
CA ALA A 232 18.81 -15.20 21.11
C ALA A 232 17.51 -15.78 21.74
N ASP A 233 16.88 -16.71 21.01
CA ASP A 233 15.63 -17.38 21.37
C ASP A 233 14.43 -16.43 21.53
N ARG A 234 14.46 -15.23 20.92
CA ARG A 234 13.34 -14.29 20.91
C ARG A 234 13.12 -13.70 19.52
N CYS A 235 11.86 -13.56 19.14
CA CYS A 235 11.50 -12.82 17.95
C CYS A 235 11.77 -11.33 18.17
N ALA A 236 12.48 -10.72 17.22
CA ALA A 236 12.82 -9.31 17.19
C ALA A 236 12.54 -8.75 15.80
N ASP A 237 12.39 -7.44 15.69
CA ASP A 237 12.19 -6.80 14.39
C ASP A 237 13.48 -6.88 13.55
N PRO A 238 13.39 -6.88 12.20
CA PRO A 238 14.53 -6.85 11.30
C PRO A 238 15.56 -5.78 11.70
N GLU A 239 16.85 -6.11 11.67
CA GLU A 239 17.92 -5.11 11.85
C GLU A 239 18.07 -4.24 10.58
N CYS A 240 17.67 -4.75 9.42
CA CYS A 240 17.66 -4.05 8.13
C CYS A 240 16.64 -4.67 7.15
N ARG A 241 16.19 -3.89 6.19
CA ARG A 241 15.42 -4.33 5.00
C ARG A 241 16.20 -4.20 3.70
N ASP A 242 17.14 -3.25 3.66
CA ASP A 242 18.09 -3.04 2.58
C ASP A 242 19.45 -2.62 3.14
N ASN A 243 20.44 -2.49 2.26
CA ASN A 243 21.81 -2.14 2.66
C ASN A 243 21.93 -0.73 3.26
N GLY A 244 21.01 0.19 2.95
CA GLY A 244 21.05 1.58 3.42
C GLY A 244 20.70 1.73 4.91
N GLU A 245 20.00 0.74 5.47
CA GLU A 245 19.72 0.65 6.91
C GLU A 245 20.92 0.10 7.70
N CYS A 246 21.95 -0.42 7.03
CA CYS A 246 23.15 -0.98 7.64
C CYS A 246 24.31 0.03 7.76
N GLY A 247 25.16 -0.18 8.77
CA GLY A 247 26.38 0.59 8.96
C GLY A 247 27.40 0.34 7.84
N ALA A 248 28.33 1.28 7.64
CA ALA A 248 29.37 1.19 6.62
C ALA A 248 30.14 -0.15 6.69
N GLY A 249 30.22 -0.85 5.56
CA GLY A 249 30.88 -2.16 5.45
C GLY A 249 30.00 -3.37 5.84
N GLN A 250 28.71 -3.16 6.00
CA GLN A 250 27.72 -4.23 6.21
C GLN A 250 26.72 -4.24 5.06
N ALA A 251 26.23 -5.42 4.69
CA ALA A 251 25.11 -5.60 3.80
C ALA A 251 23.94 -6.24 4.54
N CYS A 252 22.74 -6.00 4.05
CA CYS A 252 21.55 -6.65 4.56
C CYS A 252 21.45 -8.06 3.97
N GLU A 253 21.86 -9.07 4.73
CA GLU A 253 21.62 -10.47 4.41
C GLU A 253 20.55 -11.02 5.33
N VAL A 254 19.41 -11.42 4.74
CA VAL A 254 18.29 -12.06 5.45
C VAL A 254 17.92 -11.26 6.70
N ASN A 255 17.56 -9.99 6.51
CA ASN A 255 17.09 -9.08 7.56
C ASN A 255 18.13 -8.76 8.66
N ARG A 256 19.42 -9.03 8.41
CA ARG A 256 20.52 -8.77 9.33
C ARG A 256 21.69 -8.03 8.67
N CYS A 257 22.25 -7.06 9.36
CA CYS A 257 23.44 -6.36 8.89
C CYS A 257 24.69 -7.22 9.10
N VAL A 258 25.09 -7.95 8.07
CA VAL A 258 26.31 -8.78 8.09
C VAL A 258 27.49 -8.03 7.49
N PRO A 259 28.71 -8.17 8.03
CA PRO A 259 29.90 -7.58 7.41
C PRO A 259 30.17 -8.20 6.02
N VAL A 260 30.27 -7.37 4.98
CA VAL A 260 30.66 -7.84 3.64
C VAL A 260 32.17 -8.04 3.55
N MET A 261 32.60 -9.26 3.24
CA MET A 261 34.02 -9.66 3.23
C MET A 261 34.76 -9.35 1.91
N MET A 262 34.15 -8.65 0.95
CA MET A 262 34.82 -8.18 -0.27
C MET A 262 34.24 -6.83 -0.73
N GLY A 263 34.83 -5.73 -0.25
CA GLY A 263 34.63 -4.39 -0.81
C GLY A 263 33.60 -3.48 -0.12
N GLU A 264 33.70 -2.18 -0.39
CA GLU A 264 32.83 -1.11 0.12
C GLU A 264 31.49 -1.02 -0.64
N CYS A 265 31.37 -1.55 -1.88
CA CYS A 265 30.16 -1.49 -2.71
C CYS A 265 30.04 -2.67 -3.69
N LEU A 266 28.81 -2.99 -4.13
CA LEU A 266 28.52 -3.96 -5.20
C LEU A 266 27.85 -3.30 -6.43
N VAL A 267 27.07 -2.25 -6.20
CA VAL A 267 26.47 -1.37 -7.23
C VAL A 267 26.68 0.10 -6.87
N SER A 268 26.58 1.02 -7.83
CA SER A 268 26.76 2.46 -7.55
C SER A 268 25.76 3.02 -6.55
N ALA A 269 24.60 2.38 -6.36
CA ALA A 269 23.62 2.76 -5.35
C ALA A 269 24.07 2.47 -3.91
N ASP A 270 25.07 1.58 -3.71
CA ASP A 270 25.66 1.33 -2.39
C ASP A 270 26.63 2.46 -1.97
N CYS A 271 26.96 3.37 -2.90
CA CYS A 271 27.91 4.44 -2.65
C CYS A 271 27.22 5.75 -2.26
N PRO A 272 27.78 6.53 -1.32
CA PRO A 272 27.20 7.80 -0.90
C PRO A 272 27.17 8.82 -2.05
N GLY A 273 26.09 9.61 -2.12
CA GLY A 273 25.95 10.67 -3.12
C GLY A 273 25.85 10.09 -4.54
N ASN A 274 26.56 10.70 -5.49
CA ASN A 274 26.64 10.25 -6.89
C ASN A 274 27.88 9.41 -7.21
N GLN A 275 28.57 8.91 -6.18
CA GLN A 275 29.75 8.06 -6.34
C GLN A 275 29.43 6.80 -7.14
N THR A 276 30.42 6.27 -7.85
CA THR A 276 30.24 5.06 -8.67
C THR A 276 30.98 3.88 -8.07
N CYS A 277 30.38 2.70 -8.14
CA CYS A 277 31.07 1.51 -7.66
C CYS A 277 32.13 1.07 -8.66
N GLY A 278 33.38 1.09 -8.22
CA GLY A 278 34.53 0.68 -9.01
C GLY A 278 34.59 -0.83 -9.22
N VAL A 279 35.34 -1.26 -10.23
CA VAL A 279 35.59 -2.69 -10.52
C VAL A 279 36.37 -3.42 -9.41
N ASP A 280 36.93 -2.66 -8.47
CA ASP A 280 37.61 -3.13 -7.27
C ASP A 280 36.69 -3.17 -6.04
N PHE A 281 35.38 -3.00 -6.24
CA PHE A 281 34.35 -2.95 -5.20
C PHE A 281 34.58 -1.81 -4.20
N THR A 282 35.17 -0.69 -4.63
CA THR A 282 35.30 0.52 -3.81
C THR A 282 34.55 1.67 -4.42
N CYS A 283 34.03 2.57 -3.57
CA CYS A 283 33.36 3.76 -4.05
C CYS A 283 34.37 4.75 -4.62
N GLN A 284 34.12 5.18 -5.86
CA GLN A 284 34.96 6.08 -6.61
C GLN A 284 34.28 7.45 -6.73
N GLU A 285 35.06 8.51 -6.54
CA GLU A 285 34.60 9.90 -6.67
C GLU A 285 34.04 10.13 -8.08
N SER A 286 32.90 10.80 -8.17
CA SER A 286 32.31 11.20 -9.44
C SER A 286 32.83 12.57 -9.87
N PHE A 287 32.96 12.80 -11.18
CA PHE A 287 33.29 14.10 -11.73
C PHE A 287 32.27 14.51 -12.82
N PRO A 288 31.61 15.67 -12.69
CA PRO A 288 31.72 16.64 -11.60
C PRO A 288 31.00 16.20 -10.32
N CYS A 289 31.51 16.58 -9.15
CA CYS A 289 30.76 16.48 -7.89
C CYS A 289 29.68 17.58 -7.85
N ALA A 290 28.51 17.27 -7.29
CA ALA A 290 27.42 18.19 -7.05
C ALA A 290 27.29 18.55 -5.55
N ALA A 291 27.67 17.64 -4.65
CA ALA A 291 27.63 17.80 -3.21
C ALA A 291 28.86 17.16 -2.52
N ASP A 292 29.10 17.49 -1.24
CA ASP A 292 30.24 16.93 -0.48
C ASP A 292 30.18 15.41 -0.36
N LEU A 293 28.97 14.85 -0.34
CA LEU A 293 28.73 13.41 -0.27
C LEU A 293 29.23 12.65 -1.52
N ASP A 294 29.49 13.36 -2.62
CA ASP A 294 30.03 12.81 -3.86
C ASP A 294 31.56 12.58 -3.79
N CYS A 295 32.19 13.05 -2.72
CA CYS A 295 33.62 12.98 -2.48
C CYS A 295 33.96 11.91 -1.44
N ARG A 296 35.07 11.21 -1.65
CA ARG A 296 35.42 10.07 -0.79
C ARG A 296 35.93 10.57 0.56
N GLY A 297 35.36 10.04 1.63
CA GLY A 297 35.75 10.38 3.00
C GLY A 297 35.23 11.75 3.43
N ALA A 298 36.07 12.55 4.08
CA ALA A 298 35.71 13.88 4.60
C ALA A 298 36.00 15.02 3.59
N ARG A 299 36.18 14.68 2.31
CA ARG A 299 36.49 15.64 1.25
C ARG A 299 35.24 16.42 0.88
N ILE A 300 35.45 17.65 0.40
CA ILE A 300 34.39 18.61 0.08
C ILE A 300 34.35 18.90 -1.41
N CYS A 301 33.16 19.15 -1.94
CA CYS A 301 32.94 19.49 -3.34
C CYS A 301 33.10 20.99 -3.56
N LEU A 302 34.16 21.39 -4.27
CA LEU A 302 34.44 22.78 -4.63
C LEU A 302 34.55 22.92 -6.16
N GLY A 303 33.63 23.67 -6.76
CA GLY A 303 33.65 23.95 -8.20
C GLY A 303 33.58 22.70 -9.09
N GLY A 304 32.90 21.65 -8.62
CA GLY A 304 32.77 20.38 -9.34
C GLY A 304 33.93 19.40 -9.12
N ALA A 305 34.93 19.74 -8.29
CA ALA A 305 36.05 18.88 -7.94
C ALA A 305 36.10 18.60 -6.43
N CYS A 306 36.45 17.36 -6.06
CA CYS A 306 36.66 16.98 -4.68
C CYS A 306 38.00 17.48 -4.15
N SER A 307 38.00 18.23 -3.05
CA SER A 307 39.21 18.74 -2.39
C SER A 307 39.25 18.38 -0.91
N GLU A 308 40.44 18.33 -0.33
CA GLU A 308 40.58 18.17 1.13
C GLU A 308 40.00 19.37 1.87
N PRO A 309 39.33 19.17 3.02
CA PRO A 309 38.89 20.27 3.86
C PRO A 309 40.10 20.99 4.45
N CYS A 310 40.01 22.31 4.56
CA CYS A 310 41.04 23.10 5.23
C CYS A 310 41.05 22.77 6.74
N ARG A 311 42.22 22.78 7.37
CA ARG A 311 42.39 22.62 8.83
C ARG A 311 42.73 23.95 9.51
N GLY A 312 43.19 24.92 8.74
CA GLY A 312 43.36 26.31 9.17
C GLY A 312 43.54 27.22 7.96
N ASN A 313 43.60 28.53 8.23
CA ASN A 313 43.64 29.55 7.17
C ASN A 313 44.86 29.42 6.24
N ALA A 314 45.94 28.75 6.67
CA ALA A 314 47.11 28.49 5.85
C ALA A 314 46.87 27.46 4.73
N ASP A 315 45.84 26.62 4.85
CA ASP A 315 45.43 25.67 3.81
C ASP A 315 44.58 26.34 2.72
N CYS A 316 44.19 27.60 2.93
CA CYS A 316 43.35 28.36 2.02
C CYS A 316 44.19 29.30 1.13
N PRO A 317 43.78 29.48 -0.15
CA PRO A 317 44.33 30.53 -1.01
C PRO A 317 44.24 31.91 -0.35
N GLN A 318 45.14 32.83 -0.73
CA GLN A 318 45.21 34.17 -0.14
C GLN A 318 43.84 34.88 -0.17
N GLY A 319 43.43 35.42 0.98
CA GLY A 319 42.15 36.13 1.15
C GLY A 319 40.98 35.24 1.57
N LEU A 320 41.18 33.94 1.75
CA LEU A 320 40.17 33.01 2.24
C LEU A 320 40.54 32.52 3.65
N ALA A 321 39.55 32.43 4.54
CA ALA A 321 39.69 31.79 5.84
C ALA A 321 39.07 30.40 5.80
N CYS A 322 39.62 29.53 6.64
CA CYS A 322 39.05 28.22 6.84
C CYS A 322 37.87 28.32 7.80
N GLU A 323 36.68 28.02 7.30
CA GLU A 323 35.49 27.98 8.14
C GLU A 323 35.39 26.68 8.94
N PRO A 324 34.59 26.65 10.03
CA PRO A 324 34.43 25.44 10.86
C PRO A 324 33.93 24.21 10.11
N ASP A 325 33.30 24.40 8.95
CA ASP A 325 32.85 23.34 8.04
C ASP A 325 33.96 22.84 7.09
N GLY A 326 35.19 23.31 7.25
CA GLY A 326 36.35 22.88 6.46
C GLY A 326 36.41 23.51 5.07
N ARG A 327 35.56 24.50 4.76
CA ARG A 327 35.56 25.21 3.48
C ARG A 327 36.35 26.51 3.56
N CYS A 328 37.16 26.76 2.53
CA CYS A 328 37.79 28.07 2.34
C CYS A 328 36.75 29.05 1.80
N ARG A 329 36.26 29.95 2.65
CA ARG A 329 35.38 31.04 2.26
C ARG A 329 36.10 32.37 2.42
N VAL A 330 35.61 33.40 1.74
CA VAL A 330 36.04 34.76 2.03
C VAL A 330 35.75 34.99 3.51
N ALA A 331 36.77 35.34 4.28
CA ALA A 331 36.61 35.56 5.71
C ALA A 331 35.49 36.57 5.93
N GLY A 332 34.32 36.12 6.37
CA GLY A 332 33.19 36.99 6.61
C GLY A 332 33.47 37.92 7.78
N GLY A 333 33.68 39.21 7.49
CA GLY A 333 33.49 40.34 8.40
C GLY A 333 34.41 40.42 9.62
N ASP A 334 35.30 41.42 9.61
CA ASP A 334 36.07 41.98 10.73
C ASP A 334 36.99 41.04 11.54
N ALA A 335 37.00 39.71 11.38
CA ALA A 335 37.80 38.83 12.27
C ALA A 335 39.31 38.82 11.95
N CYS A 336 40.17 39.05 12.95
CA CYS A 336 41.64 39.13 12.79
C CYS A 336 42.41 38.51 13.97
N MET A 337 43.69 38.15 13.79
CA MET A 337 44.61 37.75 14.87
C MET A 337 45.83 38.68 15.01
N ALA A 338 46.22 39.37 13.94
CA ALA A 338 47.23 40.42 13.89
C ALA A 338 46.82 41.52 12.90
N ASP A 339 47.44 42.70 12.98
CA ASP A 339 47.08 43.86 12.12
C ASP A 339 47.17 43.55 10.62
N GLY A 340 48.11 42.70 10.21
CA GLY A 340 48.27 42.28 8.82
C GLY A 340 47.15 41.37 8.28
N ASP A 341 46.25 40.90 9.15
CA ASP A 341 45.06 40.15 8.76
C ASP A 341 43.91 41.10 8.37
N CYS A 342 44.02 42.39 8.70
CA CYS A 342 43.01 43.39 8.38
C CYS A 342 43.31 44.07 7.03
N PRO A 343 42.27 44.36 6.22
CA PRO A 343 42.46 45.04 4.95
C PRO A 343 42.97 46.48 5.15
N GLY A 344 43.85 46.90 4.24
CA GLY A 344 44.43 48.24 4.27
C GLY A 344 45.35 48.47 5.47
N ASN A 345 45.14 49.59 6.17
CA ASN A 345 45.89 49.99 7.36
C ASN A 345 45.14 49.76 8.68
N GLN A 346 44.04 49.01 8.64
CA GLN A 346 43.22 48.68 9.80
C GLN A 346 44.03 47.90 10.86
N VAL A 347 43.60 48.00 12.11
CA VAL A 347 44.30 47.39 13.25
C VAL A 347 43.45 46.33 13.93
N CYS A 348 44.08 45.26 14.38
CA CYS A 348 43.41 44.14 15.01
C CYS A 348 43.27 44.35 16.52
N VAL A 349 42.03 44.50 17.00
CA VAL A 349 41.73 44.71 18.41
C VAL A 349 40.62 43.77 18.84
N GLU A 350 40.88 42.95 19.86
CA GLU A 350 39.90 41.97 20.40
C GLU A 350 39.29 41.04 19.33
N ARG A 351 40.14 40.60 18.39
CA ARG A 351 39.78 39.77 17.22
C ARG A 351 38.86 40.47 16.23
N ARG A 352 38.83 41.81 16.22
CA ARG A 352 38.07 42.62 15.28
C ARG A 352 38.96 43.67 14.63
N CYS A 353 38.82 43.86 13.32
CA CYS A 353 39.46 44.94 12.59
C CYS A 353 38.80 46.26 12.95
N LEU A 354 39.61 47.26 13.29
CA LEU A 354 39.19 48.61 13.61
C LEU A 354 39.91 49.62 12.70
N GLU A 355 39.24 50.72 12.37
CA GLU A 355 39.82 51.80 11.57
C GLU A 355 40.98 52.46 12.32
N ALA A 356 42.13 52.62 11.66
CA ALA A 356 43.31 53.26 12.23
C ALA A 356 43.22 54.81 12.29
N GLY A 357 42.05 55.38 11.99
CA GLY A 357 41.73 56.80 12.15
C GLY A 357 42.10 57.72 10.98
N MET A 358 42.99 57.30 10.08
CA MET A 358 43.26 57.95 8.79
C MET A 358 43.29 56.91 7.69
N CYS A 359 42.68 57.20 6.54
CA CYS A 359 42.73 56.33 5.36
C CYS A 359 43.61 56.95 4.27
N GLY A 360 44.31 56.11 3.51
CA GLY A 360 44.95 56.47 2.24
C GLY A 360 44.15 55.98 1.03
N GLU A 361 43.47 54.85 1.18
CA GLU A 361 42.65 54.21 0.15
C GLU A 361 41.36 53.64 0.76
N ASP A 362 40.37 53.31 -0.07
CA ASP A 362 39.05 52.82 0.41
C ASP A 362 39.17 51.53 1.24
N ILE A 363 40.18 50.71 0.95
CA ILE A 363 40.44 49.46 1.67
C ILE A 363 40.82 49.67 3.14
N ASP A 364 41.20 50.89 3.53
CA ASP A 364 41.51 51.28 4.91
C ASP A 364 40.25 51.51 5.78
N CYS A 365 39.06 51.47 5.17
CA CYS A 365 37.78 51.78 5.82
C CYS A 365 36.96 50.52 6.11
N LEU A 366 36.24 50.50 7.24
CA LEU A 366 35.41 49.35 7.61
C LEU A 366 34.11 49.27 6.79
N GLY A 367 33.77 48.06 6.35
CA GLY A 367 32.60 47.82 5.51
C GLY A 367 32.71 48.52 4.15
N ASP A 368 31.60 49.07 3.64
CA ASP A 368 31.55 49.69 2.31
C ASP A 368 31.97 51.16 2.28
N ARG A 369 32.58 51.65 3.36
CA ARG A 369 33.00 53.05 3.54
C ARG A 369 34.14 53.41 2.59
N VAL A 370 34.24 54.69 2.27
CA VAL A 370 35.14 55.24 1.24
C VAL A 370 36.11 56.20 1.88
N CYS A 371 37.36 56.16 1.43
CA CYS A 371 38.37 57.07 1.91
C CYS A 371 38.27 58.43 1.20
N ASN A 372 37.89 59.48 1.93
CA ASN A 372 37.80 60.82 1.39
C ASN A 372 38.57 61.82 2.25
N PHE A 373 39.56 62.50 1.65
CA PHE A 373 40.46 63.45 2.32
C PHE A 373 41.12 62.91 3.60
N GLY A 374 41.46 61.63 3.62
CA GLY A 374 42.12 61.00 4.77
C GLY A 374 41.16 60.47 5.84
N PHE A 375 39.85 60.51 5.62
CA PHE A 375 38.84 60.02 6.55
C PHE A 375 37.84 59.08 5.88
N CYS A 376 37.47 58.01 6.58
CA CYS A 376 36.46 57.05 6.12
C CYS A 376 35.05 57.59 6.30
N GLY A 377 34.25 57.64 5.22
CA GLY A 377 32.85 58.08 5.24
C GLY A 377 31.95 57.23 4.33
N GLU A 378 30.63 57.37 4.44
CA GLU A 378 29.70 56.69 3.53
C GLU A 378 29.48 57.54 2.26
N GLY A 379 29.81 57.02 1.06
CA GLY A 379 29.43 57.71 -0.18
C GLY A 379 30.00 57.20 -1.52
N CYS A 380 29.45 57.71 -2.63
CA CYS A 380 29.82 57.41 -4.02
C CYS A 380 30.50 58.61 -4.73
N GLY A 381 31.20 58.40 -5.85
CA GLY A 381 31.93 59.47 -6.56
C GLY A 381 32.45 59.09 -7.96
N ALA A 382 33.25 59.95 -8.57
CA ALA A 382 33.73 59.82 -9.96
C ALA A 382 34.56 58.55 -10.26
N GLN A 383 34.97 57.82 -9.22
CA GLN A 383 35.77 56.60 -9.34
C GLN A 383 35.13 55.37 -8.66
N ARG A 384 33.93 55.53 -8.06
CA ARG A 384 33.08 54.43 -7.60
C ARG A 384 31.65 54.65 -8.09
N PRO A 385 31.25 53.99 -9.21
CA PRO A 385 29.85 53.96 -9.63
C PRO A 385 29.02 53.22 -8.58
N CYS A 386 27.73 53.57 -8.49
CA CYS A 386 26.77 52.80 -7.70
C CYS A 386 26.44 51.47 -8.40
N ASN A 387 25.65 50.61 -7.76
CA ASN A 387 25.12 49.40 -8.40
C ASN A 387 24.40 49.74 -9.73
N PRO A 388 24.27 48.79 -10.68
CA PRO A 388 23.68 49.03 -12.00
C PRO A 388 22.31 49.74 -11.98
N ASP A 389 21.58 49.54 -10.89
CA ASP A 389 20.24 49.99 -10.54
C ASP A 389 20.25 51.19 -9.56
N GLN A 390 21.36 51.95 -9.49
CA GLN A 390 21.54 53.13 -8.65
C GLN A 390 22.38 54.24 -9.34
N GLU A 391 22.14 55.52 -8.98
CA GLU A 391 22.91 56.68 -9.44
C GLU A 391 23.46 57.48 -8.25
N CYS A 392 24.66 58.06 -8.42
CA CYS A 392 25.31 58.85 -7.40
C CYS A 392 24.76 60.28 -7.34
N ARG A 393 23.92 60.59 -6.35
CA ARG A 393 23.41 61.94 -6.09
C ARG A 393 24.00 62.51 -4.79
N ALA A 394 24.74 63.61 -4.92
CA ALA A 394 25.37 64.32 -3.80
C ALA A 394 26.25 63.41 -2.90
N GLY A 395 26.97 62.47 -3.52
CA GLY A 395 27.84 61.55 -2.80
C GLY A 395 27.11 60.37 -2.15
N ARG A 396 25.82 60.15 -2.45
CA ARG A 396 25.04 58.99 -1.98
C ARG A 396 24.42 58.23 -3.14
N CYS A 397 24.47 56.91 -3.10
CA CYS A 397 23.77 56.07 -4.08
C CYS A 397 22.27 56.07 -3.81
N VAL A 398 21.49 56.38 -4.85
CA VAL A 398 20.02 56.34 -4.84
C VAL A 398 19.55 55.44 -5.97
N ALA A 399 18.51 54.64 -5.76
CA ALA A 399 18.01 53.69 -6.77
C ALA A 399 17.53 54.39 -8.06
N VAL A 400 17.87 53.79 -9.21
CA VAL A 400 17.42 54.15 -10.55
C VAL A 400 17.02 52.85 -11.24
N GLY A 401 15.71 52.66 -11.44
CA GLY A 401 15.13 51.43 -11.99
C GLY A 401 15.65 51.10 -13.38
N ALA A 402 16.62 50.20 -13.46
CA ALA A 402 17.19 49.68 -14.69
C ALA A 402 17.02 48.15 -14.76
N CYS A 403 16.84 47.62 -15.96
CA CYS A 403 16.53 46.20 -16.21
C CYS A 403 17.21 45.72 -17.50
N GLY A 404 17.49 44.41 -17.60
CA GLY A 404 17.96 43.75 -18.82
C GLY A 404 16.88 42.91 -19.50
N ASN A 405 15.96 42.35 -18.72
CA ASN A 405 14.75 41.65 -19.15
C ASN A 405 13.64 41.81 -18.09
N ASP A 406 12.46 41.23 -18.35
CA ASP A 406 11.28 41.41 -17.50
C ASP A 406 11.39 40.74 -16.11
N ASP A 407 12.25 39.73 -15.97
CA ASP A 407 12.48 39.02 -14.69
C ASP A 407 13.28 39.87 -13.69
N ASP A 408 13.95 40.93 -14.17
CA ASP A 408 14.70 41.87 -13.36
C ASP A 408 13.78 42.90 -12.64
N CYS A 409 12.47 42.86 -12.90
CA CYS A 409 11.52 43.85 -12.41
C CYS A 409 10.54 43.27 -11.38
N ASP A 410 10.02 44.13 -10.49
CA ASP A 410 9.07 43.74 -9.46
C ASP A 410 7.74 43.24 -10.09
N PRO A 411 6.97 42.38 -9.41
CA PRO A 411 5.71 41.84 -9.94
C PRO A 411 4.75 42.95 -10.38
N GLY A 412 4.48 43.02 -11.69
CA GLY A 412 3.65 44.04 -12.32
C GLY A 412 4.41 45.13 -13.08
N GLU A 413 5.70 44.96 -13.34
CA GLU A 413 6.51 45.84 -14.19
C GLU A 413 7.18 45.06 -15.36
N LEU A 414 7.56 45.75 -16.44
CA LEU A 414 8.23 45.21 -17.63
C LEU A 414 9.49 46.00 -17.95
N CYS A 415 10.45 45.37 -18.61
CA CYS A 415 11.70 46.00 -18.98
C CYS A 415 11.63 46.71 -20.33
N ALA A 416 11.47 48.04 -20.32
CA ALA A 416 11.40 48.86 -21.52
C ALA A 416 12.56 49.86 -21.59
N GLY A 417 13.40 49.76 -22.61
CA GLY A 417 14.51 50.71 -22.83
C GLY A 417 15.57 50.70 -21.73
N GLY A 418 15.69 49.59 -21.00
CA GLY A 418 16.61 49.45 -19.88
C GLY A 418 16.07 50.05 -18.58
N GLN A 419 14.76 50.24 -18.45
CA GLN A 419 14.09 50.67 -17.22
C GLN A 419 12.86 49.81 -16.92
N CYS A 420 12.66 49.45 -15.64
CA CYS A 420 11.42 48.81 -15.20
C CYS A 420 10.29 49.83 -15.25
N VAL A 421 9.28 49.53 -16.07
CA VAL A 421 8.07 50.34 -16.20
C VAL A 421 6.88 49.53 -15.73
N ALA A 422 6.05 50.11 -14.85
CA ALA A 422 4.85 49.45 -14.38
C ALA A 422 3.89 49.12 -15.54
N MET A 423 3.34 47.90 -15.54
CA MET A 423 2.35 47.49 -16.52
C MET A 423 1.15 48.45 -16.46
N GLY A 424 0.91 49.08 -17.60
CA GLY A 424 -0.19 50.02 -17.77
C GLY A 424 0.16 51.44 -17.35
N ASP A 425 1.40 51.92 -17.47
CA ASP A 425 1.69 53.36 -17.50
C ASP A 425 2.02 53.78 -18.94
N CYS A 426 1.11 54.49 -19.60
CA CYS A 426 1.25 55.01 -20.95
C CYS A 426 1.19 56.55 -20.94
N ALA A 427 1.89 57.16 -21.89
CA ALA A 427 1.81 58.58 -22.20
C ALA A 427 1.17 58.86 -23.58
N ALA A 428 1.10 57.84 -24.45
CA ALA A 428 0.45 57.87 -25.75
C ALA A 428 0.05 56.44 -26.18
N ASP A 429 -0.93 56.32 -27.08
CA ASP A 429 -1.49 55.04 -27.54
C ASP A 429 -0.44 54.07 -28.10
N GLU A 430 0.61 54.61 -28.71
CA GLU A 430 1.72 53.84 -29.31
C GLU A 430 2.53 53.00 -28.30
N GLN A 431 2.36 53.29 -27.01
CA GLN A 431 3.03 52.58 -25.91
C GLN A 431 2.17 51.43 -25.37
N CYS A 432 0.94 51.29 -25.87
CA CYS A 432 0.05 50.21 -25.50
C CYS A 432 0.15 49.05 -26.52
N PRO A 433 0.14 47.80 -26.05
CA PRO A 433 0.15 46.63 -26.94
C PRO A 433 -1.04 46.62 -27.90
N GLY A 434 -0.82 46.11 -29.12
CA GLY A 434 -1.88 46.02 -30.13
C GLY A 434 -2.42 47.39 -30.55
N ASN A 435 -3.74 47.52 -30.58
CA ASN A 435 -4.48 48.76 -30.85
C ASN A 435 -5.17 49.34 -29.59
N GLN A 436 -4.69 48.96 -28.41
CA GLN A 436 -5.11 49.57 -27.14
C GLN A 436 -4.82 51.08 -27.14
N PHE A 437 -5.59 51.84 -26.36
CA PHE A 437 -5.40 53.29 -26.26
C PHE A 437 -4.95 53.68 -24.86
N CYS A 438 -4.21 54.78 -24.78
CA CYS A 438 -3.78 55.32 -23.52
C CYS A 438 -4.88 56.20 -22.91
N ASP A 439 -5.43 55.79 -21.77
CA ASP A 439 -6.39 56.61 -21.03
C ASP A 439 -5.65 57.83 -20.44
N PRO A 440 -5.98 59.06 -20.88
CA PRO A 440 -5.28 60.26 -20.44
C PRO A 440 -5.52 60.63 -18.97
N GLN A 441 -6.52 60.04 -18.30
CA GLN A 441 -6.82 60.29 -16.89
C GLN A 441 -6.09 59.33 -15.96
N THR A 442 -6.07 58.05 -16.31
CA THR A 442 -5.46 57.00 -15.49
C THR A 442 -4.00 56.75 -15.87
N ARG A 443 -3.56 57.31 -17.01
CA ARG A 443 -2.31 57.00 -17.69
C ARG A 443 -2.13 55.51 -17.91
N ARG A 444 -3.22 54.77 -18.11
CA ARG A 444 -3.17 53.32 -18.34
C ARG A 444 -3.69 52.92 -19.70
N CYS A 445 -3.12 51.83 -20.23
CA CYS A 445 -3.64 51.22 -21.45
C CYS A 445 -5.04 50.67 -21.17
N ALA A 446 -5.97 51.02 -22.05
CA ALA A 446 -7.36 50.65 -21.99
C ALA A 446 -7.77 49.91 -23.25
N GLU A 447 -8.69 48.96 -23.10
CA GLU A 447 -9.13 48.13 -24.21
C GLU A 447 -9.85 48.95 -25.27
N PRO A 448 -9.55 48.70 -26.55
CA PRO A 448 -10.22 49.30 -27.68
C PRO A 448 -11.66 48.81 -27.77
N GLY A 449 -12.54 49.59 -28.40
CA GLY A 449 -13.93 49.17 -28.60
C GLY A 449 -14.09 47.92 -29.48
N PHE A 450 -13.07 47.59 -30.28
CA PHE A 450 -12.97 46.36 -31.06
C PHE A 450 -11.52 45.89 -31.15
N CYS A 451 -11.29 44.61 -30.86
CA CYS A 451 -10.00 43.96 -31.06
C CYS A 451 -9.88 43.41 -32.50
N ALA A 452 -8.67 43.30 -33.02
CA ALA A 452 -8.31 42.62 -34.26
C ALA A 452 -7.55 41.31 -34.01
N ASN A 453 -6.82 41.22 -32.90
CA ASN A 453 -6.11 40.04 -32.42
C ASN A 453 -5.94 40.09 -30.89
N ASP A 454 -5.32 39.07 -30.30
CA ASP A 454 -5.21 38.88 -28.86
C ASP A 454 -4.36 39.94 -28.13
N ASP A 455 -3.45 40.63 -28.83
CA ASP A 455 -2.61 41.69 -28.24
C ASP A 455 -3.41 42.98 -27.96
N ASP A 456 -4.60 43.09 -28.54
CA ASP A 456 -5.51 44.22 -28.37
C ASP A 456 -6.30 44.14 -27.05
N CYS A 457 -6.20 43.02 -26.34
CA CYS A 457 -6.95 42.75 -25.12
C CYS A 457 -6.06 42.85 -23.87
N LEU A 458 -6.60 43.36 -22.76
CA LEU A 458 -5.84 43.48 -21.52
C LEU A 458 -5.75 42.12 -20.81
N GLY A 459 -4.56 41.75 -20.34
CA GLY A 459 -4.34 40.50 -19.62
C GLY A 459 -4.37 39.27 -20.53
N LEU A 460 -4.88 38.14 -20.03
CA LEU A 460 -4.90 36.86 -20.74
C LEU A 460 -6.04 36.71 -21.78
N ARG A 461 -6.83 37.77 -22.03
CA ARG A 461 -8.07 37.77 -22.82
C ARG A 461 -7.84 37.57 -24.31
N THR A 462 -8.70 36.85 -25.02
CA THR A 462 -8.55 36.58 -26.47
C THR A 462 -9.54 37.39 -27.30
N CYS A 463 -9.13 37.74 -28.52
CA CYS A 463 -9.96 38.47 -29.45
C CYS A 463 -10.81 37.53 -30.31
N GLU A 464 -12.11 37.48 -30.02
CA GLU A 464 -13.05 36.69 -30.81
C GLU A 464 -14.15 37.59 -31.39
N ASN A 465 -14.29 37.57 -32.72
CA ASN A 465 -15.28 38.38 -33.45
C ASN A 465 -15.23 39.89 -33.13
N GLY A 466 -14.04 40.39 -32.79
CA GLY A 466 -13.81 41.80 -32.45
C GLY A 466 -14.14 42.17 -31.01
N ILE A 467 -14.35 41.19 -30.13
CA ILE A 467 -14.61 41.39 -28.70
C ILE A 467 -13.53 40.65 -27.90
N CYS A 468 -12.96 41.31 -26.90
CA CYS A 468 -12.06 40.66 -25.93
C CYS A 468 -12.88 39.79 -24.98
N LEU A 469 -12.61 38.49 -24.95
CA LEU A 469 -13.26 37.53 -24.07
C LEU A 469 -12.26 37.02 -23.03
N ASP A 470 -12.74 36.80 -21.81
CA ASP A 470 -11.95 36.19 -20.75
C ASP A 470 -11.72 34.71 -21.07
N VAL A 471 -10.47 34.27 -20.97
CA VAL A 471 -10.06 32.87 -21.05
C VAL A 471 -9.20 32.54 -19.84
N GLU A 472 -9.26 31.29 -19.38
CA GLU A 472 -8.55 30.79 -18.20
C GLU A 472 -7.09 30.42 -18.52
N CYS A 473 -6.78 30.07 -19.77
CA CYS A 473 -5.44 29.69 -20.19
C CYS A 473 -5.19 29.97 -21.68
N ARG A 474 -3.91 30.11 -22.07
CA ARG A 474 -3.45 30.12 -23.46
C ARG A 474 -2.51 28.96 -23.77
N GLN A 475 -1.83 28.44 -22.76
CA GLN A 475 -0.92 27.30 -22.83
C GLN A 475 -1.04 26.44 -21.57
N ASP A 476 -0.59 25.19 -21.64
CA ASP A 476 -0.72 24.22 -20.53
C ASP A 476 -0.08 24.72 -19.23
N GLY A 477 1.02 25.48 -19.32
CA GLY A 477 1.70 26.05 -18.16
C GLY A 477 0.94 27.19 -17.45
N ASP A 478 -0.13 27.71 -18.06
CA ASP A 478 -1.03 28.67 -17.40
C ASP A 478 -2.03 27.96 -16.47
N CYS A 479 -2.14 26.63 -16.60
CA CYS A 479 -3.06 25.82 -15.83
C CYS A 479 -2.40 25.25 -14.56
N PRO A 480 -3.18 25.09 -13.46
CA PRO A 480 -2.73 24.37 -12.28
C PRO A 480 -2.23 22.96 -12.59
N ASP A 481 -1.36 22.43 -11.74
CA ASP A 481 -0.69 21.14 -11.93
C ASP A 481 -1.65 20.04 -12.38
N GLY A 482 -1.32 19.44 -13.53
CA GLY A 482 -2.06 18.32 -14.11
C GLY A 482 -3.18 18.69 -15.07
N GLN A 483 -3.41 19.97 -15.38
CA GLN A 483 -4.38 20.41 -16.39
C GLN A 483 -3.70 20.81 -17.71
N ALA A 484 -4.42 20.67 -18.83
CA ALA A 484 -3.99 21.11 -20.15
C ALA A 484 -4.94 22.18 -20.70
N CYS A 485 -4.40 23.12 -21.47
CA CYS A 485 -5.19 24.21 -22.02
C CYS A 485 -5.88 23.78 -23.31
N MET A 486 -7.21 23.69 -23.27
CA MET A 486 -8.01 23.32 -24.45
C MET A 486 -9.13 24.33 -24.67
N GLY A 487 -9.00 25.13 -25.74
CA GLY A 487 -10.04 26.09 -26.14
C GLY A 487 -10.21 27.27 -25.18
N GLY A 488 -9.16 27.66 -24.45
CA GLY A 488 -9.20 28.77 -23.49
C GLY A 488 -9.68 28.38 -22.08
N ALA A 489 -9.90 27.09 -21.82
CA ALA A 489 -10.24 26.55 -20.51
C ALA A 489 -9.18 25.53 -20.07
N CYS A 490 -8.86 25.53 -18.77
CA CYS A 490 -7.99 24.52 -18.21
C CYS A 490 -8.79 23.24 -17.98
N LEU A 491 -8.47 22.19 -18.74
CA LEU A 491 -9.17 20.91 -18.68
C LEU A 491 -8.20 19.80 -18.27
N GLY A 492 -8.64 18.92 -17.37
CA GLY A 492 -8.00 17.61 -17.18
C GLY A 492 -7.19 17.39 -15.91
N GLY A 493 -7.55 17.95 -14.76
CA GLY A 493 -6.85 17.65 -13.51
C GLY A 493 -7.21 16.27 -12.93
N GLY A 494 -6.27 15.31 -12.98
CA GLY A 494 -6.22 14.19 -12.03
C GLY A 494 -6.27 12.74 -12.56
N GLY A 495 -6.36 12.51 -13.88
CA GLY A 495 -6.47 11.15 -14.44
C GLY A 495 -5.13 10.45 -14.69
N ALA A 496 -5.08 9.13 -14.45
CA ALA A 496 -3.95 8.30 -14.88
C ALA A 496 -3.79 8.34 -16.42
N PRO A 497 -2.56 8.21 -16.95
CA PRO A 497 -2.36 8.11 -18.40
C PRO A 497 -3.03 6.84 -18.95
N CYS A 498 -3.72 6.97 -20.08
CA CYS A 498 -4.48 5.89 -20.70
C CYS A 498 -4.27 5.84 -22.21
N MET A 499 -4.46 4.64 -22.79
CA MET A 499 -4.45 4.43 -24.24
C MET A 499 -5.86 4.20 -24.82
N ASN A 500 -6.80 3.80 -23.98
CA ASN A 500 -8.21 3.59 -24.28
C ASN A 500 -9.01 3.56 -22.96
N ASP A 501 -10.34 3.56 -23.04
CA ASP A 501 -11.23 3.62 -21.87
C ASP A 501 -11.00 2.48 -20.86
N GLY A 502 -10.58 1.30 -21.34
CA GLY A 502 -10.27 0.16 -20.46
C GLY A 502 -8.99 0.32 -19.64
N GLY A 503 -8.19 1.36 -19.92
CA GLY A 503 -7.04 1.75 -19.10
C GLY A 503 -7.42 2.69 -17.95
N CYS A 504 -8.69 3.06 -17.83
CA CYS A 504 -9.17 3.98 -16.80
C CYS A 504 -9.92 3.25 -15.68
N PRO A 505 -9.74 3.68 -14.42
CA PRO A 505 -10.49 3.13 -13.30
C PRO A 505 -11.97 3.51 -13.37
N GLY A 506 -12.84 2.64 -12.89
CA GLY A 506 -14.29 2.87 -12.89
C GLY A 506 -14.88 2.91 -14.30
N ASN A 507 -15.77 3.87 -14.53
CA ASN A 507 -16.40 4.13 -15.83
C ASN A 507 -15.84 5.36 -16.57
N GLN A 508 -14.65 5.80 -16.17
CA GLN A 508 -13.96 6.93 -16.77
C GLN A 508 -13.63 6.67 -18.25
N THR A 509 -13.48 7.75 -19.02
CA THR A 509 -13.17 7.68 -20.46
C THR A 509 -11.80 8.23 -20.76
N CYS A 510 -11.12 7.64 -21.74
CA CYS A 510 -9.79 8.07 -22.12
C CYS A 510 -9.88 9.22 -23.13
N ALA A 511 -9.56 10.44 -22.68
CA ALA A 511 -9.62 11.64 -23.48
C ALA A 511 -8.25 12.33 -23.51
N GLY A 512 -7.67 12.50 -24.69
CA GLY A 512 -6.37 13.18 -24.83
C GLY A 512 -5.18 12.43 -24.22
N GLY A 513 -5.29 11.12 -24.01
CA GLY A 513 -4.23 10.30 -23.41
C GLY A 513 -4.27 10.21 -21.88
N PHE A 514 -5.30 10.79 -21.25
CA PHE A 514 -5.53 10.75 -19.81
C PHE A 514 -6.97 10.37 -19.53
N CYS A 515 -7.20 9.72 -18.38
CA CYS A 515 -8.55 9.42 -17.95
C CYS A 515 -9.30 10.72 -17.64
N ALA A 516 -10.59 10.75 -17.98
CA ALA A 516 -11.50 11.86 -17.75
C ALA A 516 -12.69 11.41 -16.90
N GLU A 517 -13.10 12.26 -15.95
CA GLU A 517 -14.32 12.05 -15.16
C GLU A 517 -15.52 11.88 -16.08
N PRO A 518 -16.41 10.91 -15.79
CA PRO A 518 -17.63 10.76 -16.55
C PRO A 518 -18.57 11.94 -16.29
N LEU A 519 -19.41 12.25 -17.28
CA LEU A 519 -20.49 13.23 -17.12
C LEU A 519 -21.51 12.79 -16.05
N VAL A 520 -21.60 11.47 -15.81
CA VAL A 520 -22.41 10.85 -14.77
C VAL A 520 -21.59 9.77 -14.07
N CYS A 521 -21.22 10.01 -12.81
CA CYS A 521 -20.57 8.99 -11.99
C CYS A 521 -21.60 7.96 -11.50
N GLN A 522 -21.16 6.72 -11.30
CA GLN A 522 -21.94 5.62 -10.71
C GLN A 522 -21.37 5.15 -9.38
N ALA A 523 -20.07 5.39 -9.15
CA ALA A 523 -19.36 5.09 -7.91
C ALA A 523 -18.24 6.13 -7.68
N ASP A 524 -17.71 6.19 -6.46
CA ASP A 524 -16.68 7.17 -6.09
C ASP A 524 -15.37 6.99 -6.87
N VAL A 525 -15.07 5.75 -7.27
CA VAL A 525 -13.92 5.43 -8.15
C VAL A 525 -13.99 6.11 -9.52
N ASP A 526 -15.17 6.62 -9.90
CA ASP A 526 -15.35 7.38 -11.13
C ASP A 526 -14.93 8.85 -11.00
N CYS A 527 -14.66 9.32 -9.78
CA CYS A 527 -14.29 10.71 -9.45
C CYS A 527 -12.80 10.84 -9.15
N PHE A 528 -12.20 11.99 -9.48
CA PHE A 528 -10.77 12.24 -9.27
C PHE A 528 -10.43 12.64 -7.84
N GLY A 529 -9.31 12.12 -7.35
CA GLY A 529 -8.81 12.43 -6.01
C GLY A 529 -9.74 11.93 -4.90
N ALA A 530 -9.95 12.74 -3.87
CA ALA A 530 -10.83 12.42 -2.74
C ALA A 530 -12.30 12.86 -2.96
N ARG A 531 -12.69 13.08 -4.22
CA ARG A 531 -14.06 13.49 -4.60
C ARG A 531 -14.99 12.29 -4.65
N VAL A 532 -16.28 12.55 -4.42
CA VAL A 532 -17.30 11.50 -4.25
C VAL A 532 -18.46 11.67 -5.22
N CYS A 533 -19.11 10.56 -5.56
CA CYS A 533 -20.19 10.54 -6.53
C CYS A 533 -21.53 10.92 -5.88
N LEU A 534 -21.98 12.15 -6.15
CA LEU A 534 -23.18 12.75 -5.58
C LEU A 534 -24.29 12.87 -6.62
N ALA A 535 -25.31 12.02 -6.53
CA ALA A 535 -26.46 12.03 -7.45
C ALA A 535 -26.05 12.04 -8.94
N GLY A 536 -24.96 11.32 -9.26
CA GLY A 536 -24.39 11.27 -10.61
C GLY A 536 -23.44 12.42 -10.95
N GLN A 537 -22.95 13.20 -9.98
CA GLN A 537 -21.95 14.25 -10.21
C GLN A 537 -20.81 14.14 -9.20
N CYS A 538 -19.56 14.27 -9.65
CA CYS A 538 -18.39 14.27 -8.76
C CYS A 538 -18.25 15.60 -8.00
N GLY A 539 -18.18 15.56 -6.66
CA GLY A 539 -18.09 16.76 -5.80
C GLY A 539 -17.05 16.63 -4.67
N ASP A 540 -16.62 17.78 -4.12
CA ASP A 540 -15.61 17.85 -3.05
C ASP A 540 -16.13 17.36 -1.67
N ALA A 541 -15.19 16.91 -0.84
CA ALA A 541 -15.44 16.27 0.45
C ALA A 541 -16.24 17.14 1.44
N LEU A 542 -17.26 16.53 2.06
CA LEU A 542 -18.34 17.09 2.87
C LEU A 542 -18.00 18.03 4.05
N CYS A 543 -16.73 18.29 4.35
CA CYS A 543 -16.27 18.82 5.64
C CYS A 543 -16.32 20.35 5.78
N GLU A 544 -16.26 21.12 4.68
CA GLU A 544 -16.23 22.59 4.73
C GLU A 544 -17.58 23.21 5.19
N GLY A 545 -18.67 22.45 5.12
CA GLY A 545 -20.02 22.89 5.50
C GLY A 545 -20.52 22.40 6.87
N ALA A 546 -19.68 21.72 7.67
CA ALA A 546 -20.11 21.12 8.94
C ALA A 546 -20.52 22.18 9.97
N ALA A 547 -21.71 22.03 10.57
CA ALA A 547 -22.21 22.97 11.57
C ALA A 547 -21.43 22.87 12.88
N LEU A 548 -21.07 24.01 13.49
CA LEU A 548 -20.36 24.05 14.76
C LEU A 548 -21.29 23.73 15.95
N VAL A 549 -20.87 22.83 16.83
CA VAL A 549 -21.57 22.46 18.06
C VAL A 549 -20.73 22.87 19.28
N ALA A 550 -21.37 23.45 20.31
CA ALA A 550 -20.69 23.87 21.53
C ALA A 550 -20.70 22.77 22.61
N LEU A 551 -19.57 22.58 23.28
CA LEU A 551 -19.36 21.56 24.34
C LEU A 551 -20.14 21.79 25.64
N ASN A 552 -20.77 22.96 25.82
CA ASN A 552 -21.47 23.32 27.06
C ASN A 552 -23.00 23.27 26.88
N GLY A 553 -23.51 22.18 26.30
CA GLY A 553 -24.93 21.83 26.33
C GLY A 553 -25.83 22.64 25.40
N ALA A 554 -25.27 23.40 24.46
CA ALA A 554 -26.07 24.03 23.40
C ALA A 554 -26.67 22.94 22.50
N ALA A 555 -27.99 22.94 22.39
CA ALA A 555 -28.70 22.06 21.47
C ALA A 555 -28.58 22.60 20.05
N VAL A 556 -28.11 21.77 19.13
CA VAL A 556 -28.09 22.07 17.70
C VAL A 556 -29.09 21.15 17.01
N ALA A 557 -30.05 21.75 16.31
CA ALA A 557 -31.03 21.01 15.52
C ALA A 557 -30.41 20.64 14.16
N GLY A 558 -30.73 19.44 13.68
CA GLY A 558 -30.38 18.99 12.34
C GLY A 558 -31.55 18.26 11.70
N GLU A 559 -31.45 18.05 10.39
CA GLU A 559 -32.46 17.33 9.60
C GLU A 559 -31.75 16.32 8.69
N LEU A 560 -32.17 15.07 8.76
CA LEU A 560 -31.61 13.98 7.94
C LEU A 560 -32.37 13.88 6.62
N SER A 561 -31.66 13.66 5.51
CA SER A 561 -32.22 13.51 4.17
C SER A 561 -31.74 12.22 3.50
N PHE A 562 -32.62 11.55 2.75
CA PHE A 562 -32.40 10.26 2.07
C PHE A 562 -31.42 10.27 0.88
N MET A 563 -30.55 11.28 0.73
CA MET A 563 -29.72 11.50 -0.47
C MET A 563 -28.24 11.78 -0.16
N ARG A 564 -27.76 11.59 1.08
CA ARG A 564 -26.39 11.91 1.50
C ARG A 564 -25.71 10.68 2.11
N ASP A 565 -25.23 9.77 1.26
CA ASP A 565 -24.69 8.47 1.67
C ASP A 565 -23.17 8.41 1.40
N GLN A 566 -22.30 8.79 2.36
CA GLN A 566 -20.89 9.09 2.02
C GLN A 566 -19.79 8.75 3.06
N PHE A 567 -20.06 8.01 4.16
CA PHE A 567 -18.97 7.49 5.02
C PHE A 567 -19.19 6.02 5.40
N GLN A 568 -18.10 5.24 5.48
CA GLN A 568 -18.06 3.90 6.06
C GLN A 568 -17.26 3.94 7.37
N VAL A 569 -17.94 4.06 8.51
CA VAL A 569 -17.27 4.01 9.82
C VAL A 569 -17.77 2.80 10.59
N GLY A 570 -16.92 1.79 10.76
CA GLY A 570 -17.21 0.61 11.57
C GLY A 570 -16.73 0.79 13.00
N CYS A 571 -17.54 0.42 14.00
CA CYS A 571 -17.06 0.23 15.37
C CYS A 571 -16.57 -1.22 15.53
N PRO A 572 -15.50 -1.48 16.29
CA PRO A 572 -15.04 -2.84 16.55
C PRO A 572 -16.15 -3.69 17.18
N GLY A 573 -16.59 -4.75 16.48
CA GLY A 573 -17.52 -5.76 17.00
C GLY A 573 -18.93 -5.81 16.40
N GLU A 574 -19.26 -4.99 15.40
CA GLU A 574 -20.59 -4.98 14.77
C GLU A 574 -20.54 -5.45 13.29
N PRO A 575 -21.26 -6.51 12.90
CA PRO A 575 -21.39 -6.91 11.50
C PRO A 575 -22.47 -6.06 10.82
N ASN A 576 -22.08 -5.26 9.83
CA ASN A 576 -22.92 -4.39 8.99
C ASN A 576 -23.30 -3.03 9.63
N ALA A 577 -22.32 -2.14 9.80
CA ALA A 577 -22.63 -0.72 9.64
C ALA A 577 -22.89 -0.50 8.13
N GLY A 578 -24.16 -0.35 7.77
CA GLY A 578 -24.54 0.01 6.41
C GLY A 578 -24.02 1.39 6.02
N PHE A 579 -24.17 1.74 4.75
CA PHE A 579 -23.90 3.09 4.26
C PHE A 579 -24.77 4.11 5.01
N SER A 580 -24.17 5.02 5.79
CA SER A 580 -24.45 6.48 5.72
C SER A 580 -23.84 7.23 6.91
N PRO A 581 -23.58 8.53 6.75
CA PRO A 581 -24.12 9.39 7.79
C PRO A 581 -24.91 10.54 7.20
N ASP A 582 -26.08 10.76 7.78
CA ASP A 582 -27.04 11.72 7.28
C ASP A 582 -26.75 13.16 7.79
N ALA A 583 -25.88 13.37 8.80
CA ALA A 583 -25.46 14.70 9.28
C ALA A 583 -24.05 14.75 9.93
N LEU A 584 -23.31 15.84 9.65
CA LEU A 584 -21.93 16.09 10.13
C LEU A 584 -21.81 17.44 10.87
N PHE A 585 -21.11 17.44 12.00
CA PHE A 585 -20.86 18.60 12.85
C PHE A 585 -19.38 18.71 13.24
N ARG A 586 -18.94 19.90 13.64
CA ARG A 586 -17.57 20.16 14.10
C ARG A 586 -17.54 20.75 15.52
N PHE A 587 -16.54 20.38 16.32
CA PHE A 587 -16.24 21.03 17.60
C PHE A 587 -14.73 21.08 17.86
N THR A 588 -14.29 21.86 18.86
CA THR A 588 -12.88 22.04 19.22
C THR A 588 -12.67 21.94 20.72
N LEU A 589 -11.60 21.25 21.15
CA LEU A 589 -11.16 21.12 22.53
C LEU A 589 -9.87 21.91 22.77
N ASN A 590 -9.85 22.73 23.82
CA ASN A 590 -8.67 23.51 24.22
C ASN A 590 -7.82 22.79 25.29
N ALA A 591 -8.34 21.72 25.88
CA ALA A 591 -7.71 20.92 26.92
C ALA A 591 -8.19 19.48 26.81
N ALA A 592 -7.43 18.54 27.38
CA ALA A 592 -7.84 17.14 27.44
C ALA A 592 -9.15 16.99 28.22
N THR A 593 -10.26 16.66 27.55
CA THR A 593 -11.62 16.81 28.10
C THR A 593 -12.46 15.56 27.80
N PRO A 594 -13.16 14.98 28.80
CA PRO A 594 -14.17 13.96 28.53
C PRO A 594 -15.40 14.58 27.85
N VAL A 595 -15.86 13.95 26.78
CA VAL A 595 -16.98 14.44 25.97
C VAL A 595 -18.12 13.43 26.00
N SER A 596 -19.33 13.93 26.08
CA SER A 596 -20.57 13.16 25.95
C SER A 596 -21.46 13.77 24.90
N VAL A 597 -22.10 12.92 24.09
CA VAL A 597 -23.05 13.31 23.05
C VAL A 597 -24.44 12.84 23.48
N VAL A 598 -25.49 13.60 23.18
CA VAL A 598 -26.90 13.20 23.29
C VAL A 598 -27.64 13.55 22.00
N VAL A 599 -28.16 12.55 21.27
CA VAL A 599 -29.05 12.69 20.11
C VAL A 599 -30.53 12.50 20.50
N GLU A 600 -31.36 13.52 20.39
CA GLU A 600 -32.79 13.49 20.70
C GLU A 600 -33.63 13.50 19.41
N GLY A 601 -34.77 12.81 19.41
CA GLY A 601 -35.73 12.84 18.29
C GLY A 601 -35.48 11.84 17.17
N LEU A 602 -34.42 11.03 17.26
CA LEU A 602 -34.06 10.03 16.25
C LEU A 602 -33.50 8.75 16.90
N ALA A 603 -33.87 7.59 16.36
CA ALA A 603 -33.25 6.31 16.71
C ALA A 603 -32.04 6.09 15.79
N GLY A 604 -30.84 6.20 16.35
CA GLY A 604 -29.62 6.29 15.55
C GLY A 604 -28.34 6.22 16.36
N TYR A 605 -27.22 6.39 15.66
CA TYR A 605 -25.86 6.31 16.17
C TYR A 605 -25.15 7.66 16.07
N ALA A 606 -24.12 7.84 16.89
CA ALA A 606 -23.25 9.01 16.83
C ALA A 606 -21.79 8.61 17.04
N TYR A 607 -20.90 9.22 16.26
CA TYR A 607 -19.47 8.89 16.21
C TYR A 607 -18.62 10.16 16.29
N ILE A 608 -17.46 10.08 16.95
CA ILE A 608 -16.48 11.18 16.99
C ILE A 608 -15.23 10.77 16.22
N LEU A 609 -14.85 11.58 15.23
CA LEU A 609 -13.64 11.40 14.41
C LEU A 609 -12.58 12.45 14.77
N ALA A 610 -11.31 12.06 14.75
CA ALA A 610 -10.16 12.96 14.95
C ALA A 610 -9.88 13.81 13.70
N GLU A 611 -10.14 13.26 12.52
CA GLU A 611 -9.92 13.90 11.24
C GLU A 611 -11.15 13.71 10.35
N CYS A 612 -11.37 14.61 9.40
CA CYS A 612 -12.53 14.56 8.50
C CYS A 612 -12.17 13.81 7.23
N ASP A 613 -11.83 12.54 7.39
CA ASP A 613 -11.49 11.65 6.29
C ASP A 613 -12.40 10.42 6.36
N PRO A 614 -13.16 10.12 5.29
CA PRO A 614 -14.05 8.97 5.23
C PRO A 614 -13.35 7.60 5.27
N PHE A 615 -12.03 7.58 5.16
CA PHE A 615 -11.19 6.39 5.22
C PHE A 615 -10.19 6.40 6.39
N ALA A 616 -10.14 7.47 7.20
CA ALA A 616 -9.19 7.60 8.30
C ALA A 616 -9.62 6.83 9.55
N GLY A 617 -9.35 5.53 9.54
CA GLY A 617 -9.21 4.71 10.75
C GLY A 617 -10.44 4.60 11.66
N ASP A 618 -10.25 3.89 12.77
CA ASP A 618 -11.31 3.62 13.74
C ASP A 618 -11.79 4.93 14.42
N PRO A 619 -13.11 5.10 14.63
CA PRO A 619 -13.65 6.26 15.35
C PRO A 619 -13.08 6.35 16.77
N VAL A 620 -12.76 7.57 17.20
CA VAL A 620 -12.15 7.85 18.52
C VAL A 620 -13.14 7.57 19.67
N ALA A 621 -14.44 7.62 19.37
CA ALA A 621 -15.49 7.17 20.29
C ALA A 621 -16.74 6.67 19.55
N CYS A 622 -17.28 5.54 20.02
CA CYS A 622 -18.51 4.91 19.53
C CYS A 622 -19.56 4.81 20.65
N GLY A 623 -20.85 5.03 20.33
CA GLY A 623 -21.97 4.75 21.22
C GLY A 623 -22.71 3.46 20.80
N PRO A 624 -22.77 2.39 21.63
CA PRO A 624 -23.29 1.10 21.17
C PRO A 624 -24.83 0.97 21.21
N THR A 625 -25.57 1.75 22.00
CA THR A 625 -27.04 1.66 22.04
C THR A 625 -27.65 2.95 22.57
N GLY A 626 -28.24 3.75 21.70
CA GLY A 626 -28.92 5.00 22.07
C GLY A 626 -27.97 6.19 22.25
N PRO A 627 -28.53 7.38 22.54
CA PRO A 627 -27.93 8.64 22.16
C PRO A 627 -26.67 9.07 22.91
N ALA A 628 -26.08 8.24 23.76
CA ALA A 628 -25.00 8.63 24.65
C ALA A 628 -23.65 7.99 24.29
N VAL A 629 -22.72 8.79 23.76
CA VAL A 629 -21.27 8.48 23.82
C VAL A 629 -20.84 8.68 25.28
N ASN A 630 -20.98 7.65 26.11
CA ASN A 630 -20.70 7.74 27.54
C ASN A 630 -19.20 7.50 27.82
N GLY A 631 -18.47 8.58 28.11
CA GLY A 631 -17.45 8.59 29.17
C GLY A 631 -16.20 7.72 29.00
N GLY A 632 -15.69 7.57 27.78
CA GLY A 632 -14.33 7.08 27.52
C GLY A 632 -13.25 8.15 27.79
N GLN A 633 -11.97 7.75 27.72
CA GLN A 633 -10.76 8.56 27.98
C GLN A 633 -10.86 10.03 27.51
N PRO A 634 -10.26 11.00 28.23
CA PRO A 634 -10.25 12.40 27.81
C PRO A 634 -9.68 12.55 26.39
N LEU A 635 -10.44 13.19 25.50
CA LEU A 635 -9.97 13.51 24.16
C LEU A 635 -8.92 14.61 24.25
N ALA A 636 -7.81 14.49 23.53
CA ALA A 636 -6.74 15.47 23.51
C ALA A 636 -7.22 16.85 22.97
N PRO A 637 -6.52 17.96 23.27
CA PRO A 637 -6.82 19.24 22.63
C PRO A 637 -6.73 19.12 21.10
N GLY A 638 -7.71 19.65 20.38
CA GLY A 638 -7.79 19.47 18.93
C GLY A 638 -9.17 19.79 18.34
N ALA A 639 -9.28 19.72 17.02
CA ALA A 639 -10.55 19.76 16.31
C ALA A 639 -11.08 18.33 16.12
N TYR A 640 -12.39 18.17 16.22
CA TYR A 640 -13.05 16.88 16.09
C TYR A 640 -14.35 17.02 15.30
N PHE A 641 -14.77 15.92 14.70
CA PHE A 641 -15.98 15.84 13.88
C PHE A 641 -16.97 14.89 14.53
N LEU A 642 -18.22 15.33 14.65
CA LEU A 642 -19.33 14.53 15.16
C LEU A 642 -20.24 14.14 14.01
N VAL A 643 -20.40 12.83 13.85
CA VAL A 643 -21.22 12.20 12.83
C VAL A 643 -22.50 11.70 13.50
N VAL A 644 -23.67 11.95 12.91
CA VAL A 644 -24.97 11.44 13.38
C VAL A 644 -25.63 10.65 12.25
N GLU A 645 -26.07 9.44 12.57
CA GLU A 645 -26.66 8.50 11.62
C GLU A 645 -27.96 7.90 12.15
N ARG A 646 -28.91 7.58 11.26
CA ARG A 646 -30.12 6.86 11.63
C ARG A 646 -29.98 5.36 11.45
N GLN A 647 -30.48 4.60 12.42
CA GLN A 647 -30.60 3.15 12.26
C GLN A 647 -31.59 2.82 11.12
N GLY A 648 -31.09 2.22 10.03
CA GLY A 648 -31.90 1.76 8.90
C GLY A 648 -32.24 2.78 7.80
N GLY A 649 -31.49 3.90 7.68
CA GLY A 649 -31.50 4.80 6.51
C GLY A 649 -32.80 5.59 6.27
N GLY A 650 -33.06 6.65 7.04
CA GLY A 650 -34.29 7.44 6.85
C GLY A 650 -34.23 8.89 7.31
N ALA A 651 -35.13 9.73 6.77
CA ALA A 651 -35.17 11.17 7.04
C ALA A 651 -35.97 11.57 8.30
N GLY A 652 -35.56 12.68 8.94
CA GLY A 652 -36.28 13.26 10.07
C GLY A 652 -35.47 14.29 10.86
N PRO A 653 -36.13 15.14 11.66
CA PRO A 653 -35.45 16.10 12.51
C PRO A 653 -34.85 15.40 13.74
N PHE A 654 -33.71 15.91 14.18
CA PHE A 654 -33.07 15.50 15.43
C PHE A 654 -32.44 16.70 16.13
N THR A 655 -32.06 16.52 17.38
CA THR A 655 -31.31 17.52 18.15
C THR A 655 -30.09 16.86 18.76
N VAL A 656 -28.93 17.46 18.58
CA VAL A 656 -27.69 16.98 19.19
C VAL A 656 -27.23 17.93 20.29
N ARG A 657 -26.80 17.37 21.41
CA ARG A 657 -26.21 18.10 22.54
C ARG A 657 -24.85 17.48 22.86
N LEU A 658 -23.84 18.34 22.94
CA LEU A 658 -22.51 17.97 23.36
C LEU A 658 -22.26 18.53 24.77
N THR A 659 -21.84 17.69 25.71
CA THR A 659 -21.56 18.08 27.10
C THR A 659 -20.19 17.57 27.56
N SER A 660 -19.42 18.43 28.22
CA SER A 660 -18.27 18.03 29.05
C SER A 660 -18.65 18.13 30.53
N PRO A 661 -18.30 17.13 31.37
CA PRO A 661 -18.36 17.31 32.82
C PRO A 661 -17.45 18.49 33.25
N PRO A 662 -17.85 19.25 34.30
CA PRO A 662 -17.10 20.40 34.78
C PRO A 662 -15.75 20.05 35.42
#